data_AF-A0A7X7S5N2-F1
#
_entry.id   AF-A0A7X7S5N2-F1
#
_cell.length_a   1.000
_cell.length_b   1.000
_cell.length_c   1.000
_cell.angle_alpha   90.00
_cell.angle_beta   90.00
_cell.angle_gamma   90.00
#
_symmetry.space_group_name_H-M   'P 1'
#
loop_
_entity.id
_entity.type
_entity.pdbx_description
1 polymer ?
#
loop_
_entity_poly.entity_id
_entity_poly.type
_entity_poly.pdbx_seq_one_letter_code
_entity_poly.pdbx_strand_id
1 'polypeptide(L)'
;MTHSRPRWRRGSVAALAAASMVSAGAVMATSAAQADPESTASATSPSADTVERIAGDDRYATAAAVAAEYPGADVVYVASGTNYADALTARDHGEAVSGPAPLGDNLWTEGQDGGNAAPVLLVQRDRIPNSTRLALSALDPDRIVVVGGPQAVSSEVAHQLEAYSADVERLAGSDRYGTAAAIAERWPTGTPVVFLASGENYPDALTGGAVATRANAPILLTREGKLPNVTAAALAEINPSSVVIIGGPGAVSTGVEADVAAIVPDTRRVGGDDRYETAALLADRYEADVERAFVATGSSYPDALTGSSLAGYEAAPLLLTKSGSLPSASFAGLDSLSPQGLAVLGGPAAVNDAVVSGLNAELPAWVNSVHLQLLSFNDYHGHLEADAGQTLTPAQDPDQHIVGGVEYLSSKLSELRVGSHDDQTLTVAAGDLIGGSTFISGMFHDEPAVESLNILGLDISSVGNHEFDEGTEELLRIQNGGCHPVDGCYFPDEPFAGADYQYLAANVVKKDGSGTLLPGTEVREIDGVPVGFIGMTLEETPTLVSPGGVATVDFLDEVETANAAAEALQAAGVESIVVLLHEGGYSTTTYNGCEGISGPIVDIHNGLDPAIDAVVTGHTHQPYVCHLEDPAGNPRLVTSAAQWGGLVTATDLPIDRTTGDVIREKVTSNNKLVLREFADPVQTQLLDKWRALSDAIAGQVVGNHVEDILGDASGDRGIETPMTNLVADAILWGTAGEELGGAEISFMNVGGVRASLHMDPTGDEGPGEITYAESYAIAPFGNLLVSIDMTGADIKAVLEQQFDPDRGRQYLALGVSEGFTYTWDDSQPQGSKVSDMELNGVPLEMDQTYRVSTLSFLQEGGDAFTAFTNGTNLVGGPEDLANLVAYFGAHPDLTAPGDRVAGL
;
A
#
# COMPACT_ATOMS: atom_id res chain seq x y z
N MET A 1 -12.03 -17.41 29.84
CA MET A 1 -12.28 -16.34 30.84
C MET A 1 -11.94 -15.03 30.17
N THR A 2 -12.96 -14.28 29.77
CA THR A 2 -12.85 -13.08 28.92
C THR A 2 -12.33 -11.90 29.76
N HIS A 3 -11.12 -11.44 29.50
CA HIS A 3 -10.63 -10.14 29.98
C HIS A 3 -10.56 -9.20 28.78
N SER A 4 -11.66 -8.49 28.54
CA SER A 4 -11.68 -7.34 27.64
C SER A 4 -10.82 -6.23 28.25
N ARG A 5 -9.64 -5.98 27.67
CA ARG A 5 -8.89 -4.75 27.96
C ARG A 5 -9.62 -3.58 27.28
N PRO A 6 -9.76 -2.41 27.94
CA PRO A 6 -10.44 -1.27 27.34
C PRO A 6 -9.56 -0.64 26.27
N ARG A 7 -10.05 -0.61 25.02
CA ARG A 7 -9.47 0.20 23.94
C ARG A 7 -9.51 1.67 24.35
N TRP A 8 -8.34 2.30 24.38
CA TRP A 8 -8.24 3.75 24.45
C TRP A 8 -8.82 4.32 23.16
N ARG A 9 -9.77 5.25 23.29
CA ARG A 9 -10.32 6.00 22.16
C ARG A 9 -9.15 6.69 21.44
N ARG A 10 -9.04 6.49 20.13
CA ARG A 10 -8.20 7.28 19.22
C ARG A 10 -8.45 8.75 19.51
N GLY A 11 -7.44 9.43 20.03
CA GLY A 11 -7.46 10.82 20.42
C GLY A 11 -6.18 11.46 19.91
N SER A 12 -6.36 12.38 18.97
CA SER A 12 -5.33 13.16 18.31
C SER A 12 -4.30 13.71 19.31
N VAL A 13 -3.03 13.36 19.13
CA VAL A 13 -1.92 14.02 19.81
C VAL A 13 -1.63 15.32 19.04
N ALA A 14 -2.25 16.41 19.47
CA ALA A 14 -1.85 17.76 19.08
C ALA A 14 -1.85 18.70 20.30
N ALA A 15 -0.64 19.07 20.72
CA ALA A 15 -0.18 20.22 21.50
C ALA A 15 -1.12 20.91 22.53
N LEU A 16 -0.63 20.94 23.78
CA LEU A 16 -1.05 21.87 24.84
C LEU A 16 -0.90 23.35 24.42
N ALA A 17 -1.96 24.15 24.53
CA ALA A 17 -1.99 25.43 25.26
C ALA A 17 -3.36 26.12 25.19
N ALA A 18 -4.09 26.17 26.30
CA ALA A 18 -4.76 27.39 26.83
C ALA A 18 -5.81 27.00 27.89
N ALA A 19 -5.47 27.23 29.16
CA ALA A 19 -6.43 27.28 30.25
C ALA A 19 -6.83 28.74 30.49
N SER A 20 -8.14 29.05 30.54
CA SER A 20 -8.79 29.89 31.58
C SER A 20 -10.28 30.19 31.31
N MET A 21 -11.13 29.75 32.26
CA MET A 21 -12.38 30.34 32.80
C MET A 21 -13.54 30.65 31.82
N VAL A 22 -14.81 30.27 32.07
CA VAL A 22 -15.68 30.69 33.19
C VAL A 22 -16.87 29.73 33.35
N SER A 23 -17.29 29.61 34.61
CA SER A 23 -18.39 28.87 35.23
C SER A 23 -19.83 29.19 34.80
N ALA A 24 -20.65 28.12 34.78
CA ALA A 24 -21.97 27.93 35.40
C ALA A 24 -23.15 28.89 35.09
N GLY A 25 -24.28 28.28 34.69
CA GLY A 25 -25.60 28.91 34.81
C GLY A 25 -26.74 28.08 34.22
N ALA A 26 -27.21 27.06 34.95
CA ALA A 26 -28.47 26.38 34.65
C ALA A 26 -29.67 27.24 35.08
N VAL A 27 -30.68 27.37 34.21
CA VAL A 27 -32.05 27.74 34.60
C VAL A 27 -33.04 26.97 33.74
N MET A 28 -33.85 26.13 34.39
CA MET A 28 -35.09 25.58 33.82
C MET A 28 -36.17 26.67 33.78
N ALA A 29 -36.97 26.70 32.72
CA ALA A 29 -38.34 27.21 32.77
C ALA A 29 -39.24 26.51 31.74
N THR A 30 -40.31 25.91 32.25
CA THR A 30 -41.45 25.32 31.55
C THR A 30 -42.41 26.39 31.02
N SER A 31 -43.00 26.21 29.82
CA SER A 31 -44.46 26.36 29.60
C SER A 31 -44.91 26.09 28.15
N ALA A 32 -45.86 25.14 28.05
CA ALA A 32 -47.09 25.16 27.25
C ALA A 32 -47.08 25.48 25.74
N ALA A 33 -47.25 24.41 24.97
CA ALA A 33 -48.16 24.21 23.83
C ALA A 33 -48.85 25.43 23.18
N GLN A 34 -48.53 25.63 21.90
CA GLN A 34 -49.46 26.11 20.88
C GLN A 34 -49.09 25.47 19.54
N ALA A 35 -50.06 24.80 18.93
CA ALA A 35 -49.96 24.22 17.60
C ALA A 35 -50.21 25.30 16.55
N ASP A 36 -49.39 25.33 15.50
CA ASP A 36 -49.80 25.53 14.11
C ASP A 36 -48.60 25.29 13.15
N PRO A 37 -48.85 25.11 11.84
CA PRO A 37 -48.17 24.12 11.01
C PRO A 37 -47.07 24.75 10.15
N GLU A 38 -45.88 24.19 10.19
CA GLU A 38 -44.88 24.40 9.14
C GLU A 38 -44.00 23.16 9.05
N SER A 39 -44.06 22.54 7.89
CA SER A 39 -43.19 21.47 7.43
C SER A 39 -41.78 22.05 7.30
N THR A 40 -40.99 21.96 8.36
CA THR A 40 -39.53 22.05 8.25
C THR A 40 -39.05 20.79 7.54
N ALA A 41 -38.68 20.94 6.27
CA ALA A 41 -37.91 19.92 5.57
C ALA A 41 -36.58 19.77 6.33
N SER A 42 -36.48 18.70 7.11
CA SER A 42 -35.20 18.17 7.54
C SER A 42 -34.50 17.67 6.28
N ALA A 43 -33.21 18.00 6.09
CA ALA A 43 -32.36 17.28 5.16
C ALA A 43 -32.51 15.79 5.49
N THR A 44 -33.16 15.05 4.57
CA THR A 44 -33.36 13.61 4.69
C THR A 44 -32.07 12.96 4.22
N SER A 45 -31.47 12.11 5.06
CA SER A 45 -30.43 11.17 4.60
C SER A 45 -30.91 10.49 3.31
N PRO A 46 -30.02 10.26 2.33
CA PRO A 46 -30.41 9.62 1.07
C PRO A 46 -31.17 8.32 1.35
N SER A 47 -32.28 8.12 0.64
CA SER A 47 -33.07 6.90 0.77
C SER A 47 -32.30 5.74 0.16
N ALA A 48 -31.83 4.83 1.01
CA ALA A 48 -31.21 3.55 0.64
C ALA A 48 -32.07 2.71 -0.33
N ASP A 49 -33.39 2.94 -0.39
CA ASP A 49 -34.30 2.11 -1.18
C ASP A 49 -34.67 2.71 -2.55
N THR A 50 -34.37 3.99 -2.78
CA THR A 50 -34.84 4.69 -3.98
C THR A 50 -33.92 5.82 -4.42
N VAL A 51 -33.60 5.83 -5.71
CA VAL A 51 -32.94 6.93 -6.42
C VAL A 51 -33.75 8.21 -6.24
N GLU A 52 -33.09 9.22 -5.68
CA GLU A 52 -33.66 10.55 -5.50
C GLU A 52 -33.67 11.31 -6.83
N ARG A 53 -34.65 12.19 -7.01
CA ARG A 53 -34.67 13.11 -8.15
C ARG A 53 -34.69 14.55 -7.66
N ILE A 54 -33.60 15.27 -7.90
CA ILE A 54 -33.49 16.71 -7.64
C ILE A 54 -33.82 17.44 -8.94
N ALA A 55 -35.02 18.02 -9.02
CA ALA A 55 -35.52 18.64 -10.23
C ALA A 55 -36.55 19.73 -9.95
N GLY A 56 -36.66 20.67 -10.89
CA GLY A 56 -37.80 21.58 -10.98
C GLY A 56 -38.46 21.55 -12.35
N ASP A 57 -39.50 22.38 -12.53
CA ASP A 57 -40.25 22.49 -13.80
C ASP A 57 -39.37 22.91 -14.99
N ASP A 58 -38.28 23.63 -14.71
CA ASP A 58 -37.27 24.05 -15.68
C ASP A 58 -35.88 24.10 -15.03
N ARG A 59 -34.85 24.42 -15.82
CA ARG A 59 -33.46 24.53 -15.35
C ARG A 59 -33.24 25.51 -14.20
N TYR A 60 -34.05 26.56 -14.10
CA TYR A 60 -33.92 27.55 -13.04
C TYR A 60 -34.54 27.03 -11.74
N ALA A 61 -35.60 26.24 -11.85
CA ALA A 61 -36.20 25.54 -10.72
C ALA A 61 -35.33 24.35 -10.28
N THR A 62 -34.70 23.61 -11.21
CA THR A 62 -33.71 22.57 -10.85
C THR A 62 -32.50 23.19 -10.13
N ALA A 63 -31.94 24.29 -10.65
CA ALA A 63 -30.85 25.01 -9.96
C ALA A 63 -31.23 25.44 -8.54
N ALA A 64 -32.47 25.92 -8.36
CA ALA A 64 -33.01 26.26 -7.04
C ALA A 64 -33.19 25.04 -6.13
N ALA A 65 -33.58 23.88 -6.68
CA ALA A 65 -33.70 22.64 -5.92
C ALA A 65 -32.33 22.13 -5.48
N VAL A 66 -31.33 22.11 -6.38
CA VAL A 66 -29.93 21.77 -6.03
C VAL A 66 -29.39 22.70 -4.96
N ALA A 67 -29.66 24.00 -5.06
CA ALA A 67 -29.23 24.97 -4.06
C ALA A 67 -29.90 24.78 -2.68
N ALA A 68 -31.08 24.14 -2.62
CA ALA A 68 -31.78 23.86 -1.37
C ALA A 68 -31.19 22.67 -0.59
N GLU A 69 -30.33 21.86 -1.21
CA GLU A 69 -29.59 20.77 -0.55
C GLU A 69 -28.48 21.31 0.36
N TYR A 70 -28.05 22.57 0.17
CA TYR A 70 -27.07 23.20 1.03
C TYR A 70 -27.71 23.59 2.38
N PRO A 71 -27.08 23.29 3.54
CA PRO A 71 -27.59 23.67 4.85
C PRO A 71 -27.61 25.20 5.09
N GLY A 72 -26.91 25.95 4.24
CA GLY A 72 -26.77 27.40 4.18
C GLY A 72 -25.64 27.77 3.21
N ALA A 73 -25.56 29.02 2.75
CA ALA A 73 -24.48 29.46 1.85
C ALA A 73 -24.14 30.94 2.00
N ASP A 74 -22.96 31.25 2.53
CA ASP A 74 -22.45 32.63 2.65
C ASP A 74 -22.21 33.26 1.27
N VAL A 75 -21.79 32.45 0.30
CA VAL A 75 -21.56 32.85 -1.08
C VAL A 75 -22.54 32.12 -2.00
N VAL A 76 -23.12 32.83 -2.97
CA VAL A 76 -23.92 32.22 -4.04
C VAL A 76 -23.40 32.71 -5.39
N TYR A 77 -23.13 31.79 -6.31
CA TYR A 77 -22.80 32.15 -7.69
C TYR A 77 -24.05 32.28 -8.54
N VAL A 78 -24.13 33.35 -9.33
CA VAL A 78 -25.23 33.59 -10.27
C VAL A 78 -24.69 33.62 -11.70
N ALA A 79 -25.15 32.70 -12.52
CA ALA A 79 -24.72 32.56 -13.91
C ALA A 79 -25.89 32.54 -14.90
N SER A 80 -25.59 32.71 -16.19
CA SER A 80 -26.60 32.67 -17.24
C SER A 80 -27.12 31.24 -17.45
N GLY A 81 -28.44 31.03 -17.40
CA GLY A 81 -29.05 29.71 -17.69
C GLY A 81 -29.17 29.35 -19.17
N THR A 82 -28.74 30.22 -20.10
CA THR A 82 -28.83 29.98 -21.56
C THR A 82 -27.47 29.88 -22.24
N ASN A 83 -26.44 30.53 -21.71
CA ASN A 83 -25.04 30.40 -22.14
C ASN A 83 -24.16 30.21 -20.91
N TYR A 84 -24.02 28.96 -20.47
CA TYR A 84 -23.62 28.61 -19.11
C TYR A 84 -22.18 28.07 -18.98
N ALA A 85 -21.36 28.19 -20.03
CA ALA A 85 -19.94 27.82 -19.95
C ALA A 85 -19.20 28.60 -18.84
N ASP A 86 -19.62 29.84 -18.57
CA ASP A 86 -19.06 30.66 -17.51
C ASP A 86 -19.33 30.06 -16.11
N ALA A 87 -20.42 29.31 -15.92
CA ALA A 87 -20.72 28.71 -14.62
C ALA A 87 -19.85 27.50 -14.27
N LEU A 88 -19.17 26.88 -15.24
CA LEU A 88 -18.27 25.75 -14.98
C LEU A 88 -17.09 26.14 -14.08
N THR A 89 -16.73 27.42 -14.13
CA THR A 89 -15.61 27.98 -13.40
C THR A 89 -16.07 28.79 -12.19
N ALA A 90 -17.36 28.76 -11.85
CA ALA A 90 -17.95 29.57 -10.79
C ALA A 90 -17.52 29.09 -9.39
N ARG A 91 -16.27 29.40 -9.01
CA ARG A 91 -15.68 29.13 -7.69
C ARG A 91 -14.45 30.00 -7.44
N ASP A 92 -14.34 30.59 -6.26
CA ASP A 92 -13.17 31.32 -5.78
C ASP A 92 -12.56 30.63 -4.55
N HIS A 93 -11.31 30.98 -4.24
CA HIS A 93 -10.59 30.41 -3.10
C HIS A 93 -11.12 31.03 -1.78
N GLY A 94 -11.97 30.31 -1.06
CA GLY A 94 -12.42 30.66 0.30
C GLY A 94 -11.51 30.08 1.40
N GLU A 95 -11.67 30.51 2.65
CA GLU A 95 -11.07 29.82 3.80
C GLU A 95 -11.64 28.38 3.85
N ALA A 96 -10.75 27.39 3.84
CA ALA A 96 -11.12 25.97 3.74
C ALA A 96 -11.94 25.52 4.96
N VAL A 97 -12.93 24.66 4.74
CA VAL A 97 -13.67 23.97 5.80
C VAL A 97 -13.36 22.49 5.67
N SER A 98 -12.96 21.86 6.77
CA SER A 98 -12.58 20.44 6.90
C SER A 98 -13.44 19.53 6.01
N GLY A 99 -12.82 18.89 5.01
CA GLY A 99 -13.44 17.94 4.09
C GLY A 99 -12.54 16.73 3.86
N PRO A 100 -13.08 15.61 3.32
CA PRO A 100 -12.38 14.31 3.33
C PRO A 100 -11.15 14.26 2.41
N ALA A 101 -10.31 13.26 2.66
CA ALA A 101 -8.96 13.05 2.11
C ALA A 101 -8.87 12.98 0.56
N PRO A 102 -7.64 13.11 -0.01
CA PRO A 102 -7.40 13.10 -1.46
C PRO A 102 -7.83 11.81 -2.17
N LEU A 103 -7.94 11.87 -3.50
CA LEU A 103 -8.13 10.71 -4.39
C LEU A 103 -6.75 10.04 -4.59
N GLY A 104 -6.65 8.73 -4.40
CA GLY A 104 -5.39 7.96 -4.50
C GLY A 104 -4.67 8.00 -5.86
N ASP A 105 -3.40 7.55 -5.83
CA ASP A 105 -2.36 7.51 -6.88
C ASP A 105 -2.01 8.87 -7.52
N ASN A 106 -1.24 9.66 -6.77
CA ASN A 106 -0.27 10.67 -7.25
C ASN A 106 -0.79 11.70 -8.29
N LEU A 107 -2.03 12.19 -8.15
CA LEU A 107 -2.51 13.32 -8.95
C LEU A 107 -2.78 14.60 -8.16
N TRP A 108 -2.83 14.55 -6.83
CA TRP A 108 -3.24 15.68 -5.98
C TRP A 108 -2.49 15.63 -4.64
N THR A 109 -1.69 16.64 -4.31
CA THR A 109 -0.91 16.68 -3.06
C THR A 109 -1.80 16.67 -1.81
N GLU A 110 -1.27 16.11 -0.72
CA GLU A 110 -1.86 16.07 0.63
C GLU A 110 -2.43 17.42 1.11
N GLY A 111 -3.56 17.35 1.83
CA GLY A 111 -3.94 18.36 2.82
C GLY A 111 -4.92 19.45 2.39
N GLN A 112 -5.76 19.24 1.37
CA GLN A 112 -6.80 20.21 1.03
C GLN A 112 -8.18 19.70 1.44
N ASP A 113 -8.59 20.14 2.62
CA ASP A 113 -9.97 20.20 3.07
C ASP A 113 -10.88 20.68 1.91
N GLY A 114 -11.97 19.95 1.68
CA GLY A 114 -12.94 20.22 0.61
C GLY A 114 -13.22 21.72 0.45
N GLY A 115 -13.12 22.20 -0.80
CA GLY A 115 -13.25 23.62 -1.09
C GLY A 115 -14.60 24.18 -0.63
N ASN A 116 -14.65 25.49 -0.39
CA ASN A 116 -15.85 26.23 0.00
C ASN A 116 -16.85 26.24 -1.19
N ALA A 117 -17.54 25.12 -1.41
CA ALA A 117 -18.42 24.92 -2.54
C ALA A 117 -19.73 25.68 -2.31
N ALA A 118 -19.99 26.67 -3.15
CA ALA A 118 -21.19 27.48 -3.09
C ALA A 118 -22.21 27.06 -4.17
N PRO A 119 -23.51 27.19 -3.88
CA PRO A 119 -24.55 26.87 -4.86
C PRO A 119 -24.47 27.80 -6.07
N VAL A 120 -24.67 27.19 -7.25
CA VAL A 120 -24.77 27.92 -8.53
C VAL A 120 -26.24 28.07 -8.90
N LEU A 121 -26.73 29.31 -8.87
CA LEU A 121 -28.07 29.67 -9.33
C LEU A 121 -28.05 30.22 -10.75
N LEU A 122 -29.09 29.88 -11.52
CA LEU A 122 -29.22 30.31 -12.90
C LEU A 122 -30.20 31.48 -13.05
N VAL A 123 -29.89 32.42 -13.95
CA VAL A 123 -30.77 33.53 -14.34
C VAL A 123 -30.96 33.65 -15.85
N GLN A 124 -31.99 34.39 -16.28
CA GLN A 124 -32.07 34.86 -17.66
C GLN A 124 -31.23 36.12 -17.80
N ARG A 125 -30.78 36.44 -19.02
CA ARG A 125 -29.93 37.61 -19.28
C ARG A 125 -30.47 38.89 -18.66
N ASP A 126 -31.77 39.15 -18.84
CA ASP A 126 -32.44 40.39 -18.45
C ASP A 126 -33.51 40.19 -17.36
N ARG A 127 -33.54 39.04 -16.68
CA ARG A 127 -34.54 38.73 -15.65
C ARG A 127 -34.08 37.65 -14.67
N ILE A 128 -34.38 37.85 -13.38
CA ILE A 128 -34.27 36.79 -12.35
C ILE A 128 -35.56 35.94 -12.33
N PRO A 129 -35.49 34.62 -12.63
CA PRO A 129 -36.63 33.71 -12.52
C PRO A 129 -37.21 33.67 -11.10
N ASN A 130 -38.48 33.29 -10.95
CA ASN A 130 -39.14 33.26 -9.63
C ASN A 130 -38.50 32.23 -8.69
N SER A 131 -38.14 31.04 -9.20
CA SER A 131 -37.43 30.01 -8.44
C SER A 131 -36.10 30.53 -7.90
N THR A 132 -35.31 31.20 -8.74
CA THR A 132 -34.04 31.81 -8.34
C THR A 132 -34.22 32.88 -7.26
N ARG A 133 -35.25 33.74 -7.37
CA ARG A 133 -35.56 34.73 -6.33
C ARG A 133 -35.91 34.09 -4.99
N LEU A 134 -36.71 33.02 -5.02
CA LEU A 134 -37.08 32.29 -3.80
C LEU A 134 -35.87 31.59 -3.17
N ALA A 135 -35.01 30.97 -3.98
CA ALA A 135 -33.77 30.35 -3.51
C ALA A 135 -32.84 31.38 -2.87
N LEU A 136 -32.61 32.53 -3.51
CA LEU A 136 -31.78 33.61 -2.94
C LEU A 136 -32.35 34.13 -1.62
N SER A 137 -33.67 34.29 -1.51
CA SER A 137 -34.30 34.67 -0.23
C SER A 137 -34.20 33.60 0.85
N ALA A 138 -34.19 32.32 0.48
CA ALA A 138 -34.09 31.22 1.42
C ALA A 138 -32.66 31.01 1.93
N LEU A 139 -31.67 31.16 1.05
CA LEU A 139 -30.25 31.04 1.37
C LEU A 139 -29.73 32.25 2.16
N ASP A 140 -30.30 33.44 1.95
CA ASP A 140 -29.90 34.71 2.60
C ASP A 140 -28.38 34.95 2.54
N PRO A 141 -27.77 34.97 1.33
CA PRO A 141 -26.31 34.94 1.21
C PRO A 141 -25.66 36.27 1.59
N ASP A 142 -24.53 36.19 2.29
CA ASP A 142 -23.70 37.35 2.60
C ASP A 142 -23.13 38.01 1.33
N ARG A 143 -22.78 37.20 0.32
CA ARG A 143 -22.18 37.65 -0.95
C ARG A 143 -22.78 36.93 -2.15
N ILE A 144 -23.04 37.69 -3.22
CA ILE A 144 -23.47 37.14 -4.52
C ILE A 144 -22.41 37.44 -5.57
N VAL A 145 -21.91 36.40 -6.22
CA VAL A 145 -20.92 36.53 -7.30
C VAL A 145 -21.59 36.27 -8.65
N VAL A 146 -21.75 37.32 -9.45
CA VAL A 146 -22.24 37.22 -10.82
C VAL A 146 -21.12 36.77 -11.74
N VAL A 147 -21.28 35.59 -12.33
CA VAL A 147 -20.29 34.98 -13.20
C VAL A 147 -20.66 35.21 -14.67
N GLY A 148 -19.73 35.85 -15.39
CA GLY A 148 -19.87 36.21 -16.79
C GLY A 148 -20.21 37.70 -17.01
N GLY A 149 -19.94 38.17 -18.22
CA GLY A 149 -20.10 39.59 -18.58
C GLY A 149 -21.56 40.03 -18.74
N PRO A 150 -21.81 41.34 -18.97
CA PRO A 150 -23.16 41.90 -19.17
C PRO A 150 -23.98 41.29 -20.31
N GLN A 151 -23.34 40.56 -21.23
CA GLN A 151 -24.03 39.82 -22.30
C GLN A 151 -24.60 38.48 -21.82
N ALA A 152 -24.03 37.88 -20.77
CA ALA A 152 -24.51 36.65 -20.15
C ALA A 152 -25.55 36.94 -19.06
N VAL A 153 -25.23 37.90 -18.18
CA VAL A 153 -26.10 38.41 -17.10
C VAL A 153 -26.04 39.93 -17.13
N SER A 154 -27.13 40.59 -17.53
CA SER A 154 -27.16 42.05 -17.68
C SER A 154 -26.81 42.80 -16.39
N SER A 155 -26.35 44.04 -16.53
CA SER A 155 -26.11 44.93 -15.38
C SER A 155 -27.39 45.20 -14.59
N GLU A 156 -28.55 45.19 -15.24
CA GLU A 156 -29.86 45.33 -14.58
C GLU A 156 -30.14 44.13 -13.67
N VAL A 157 -29.88 42.90 -14.14
CA VAL A 157 -30.01 41.71 -13.29
C VAL A 157 -29.04 41.76 -12.11
N ALA A 158 -27.78 42.16 -12.34
CA ALA A 158 -26.82 42.33 -11.24
C ALA A 158 -27.30 43.35 -10.20
N HIS A 159 -27.85 44.49 -10.64
CA HIS A 159 -28.41 45.48 -9.74
C HIS A 159 -29.63 44.94 -8.96
N GLN A 160 -30.47 44.10 -9.59
CA GLN A 160 -31.58 43.43 -8.90
C GLN A 160 -31.13 42.43 -7.84
N LEU A 161 -29.91 41.87 -7.94
CA LEU A 161 -29.35 40.96 -6.93
C LEU A 161 -28.96 41.69 -5.65
N GLU A 162 -28.72 43.01 -5.69
CA GLU A 162 -28.43 43.84 -4.51
C GLU A 162 -29.60 43.88 -3.50
N ALA A 163 -30.78 43.41 -3.91
CA ALA A 163 -31.92 43.24 -3.01
C ALA A 163 -31.79 42.01 -2.09
N TYR A 164 -30.86 41.09 -2.36
CA TYR A 164 -30.66 39.84 -1.63
C TYR A 164 -29.32 39.80 -0.87
N SER A 165 -28.33 40.59 -1.29
CA SER A 165 -27.05 40.73 -0.60
C SER A 165 -26.52 42.15 -0.78
N ALA A 166 -25.84 42.68 0.25
CA ALA A 166 -25.16 43.96 0.18
C ALA A 166 -23.83 43.89 -0.60
N ASP A 167 -23.28 42.70 -0.81
CA ASP A 167 -22.04 42.45 -1.54
C ASP A 167 -22.32 41.67 -2.83
N VAL A 168 -22.52 42.41 -3.92
CA VAL A 168 -22.70 41.84 -5.26
C VAL A 168 -21.47 42.15 -6.11
N GLU A 169 -20.67 41.13 -6.38
CA GLU A 169 -19.49 41.23 -7.24
C GLU A 169 -19.75 40.61 -8.61
N ARG A 170 -19.07 41.11 -9.65
CA ARG A 170 -19.05 40.47 -10.95
C ARG A 170 -17.64 40.00 -11.31
N LEU A 171 -17.50 38.72 -11.63
CA LEU A 171 -16.31 38.13 -12.23
C LEU A 171 -16.57 37.85 -13.71
N ALA A 172 -15.83 38.53 -14.60
CA ALA A 172 -16.07 38.45 -16.02
C ALA A 172 -14.83 38.81 -16.84
N GLY A 173 -14.60 38.06 -17.91
CA GLY A 173 -13.67 38.43 -18.98
C GLY A 173 -14.38 38.88 -20.25
N SER A 174 -13.58 39.05 -21.31
CA SER A 174 -14.08 39.40 -22.65
C SER A 174 -14.87 38.27 -23.31
N ASP A 175 -14.61 37.03 -22.92
CA ASP A 175 -15.30 35.81 -23.31
C ASP A 175 -15.19 34.77 -22.18
N ARG A 176 -15.66 33.54 -22.42
CA ARG A 176 -15.64 32.45 -21.42
C ARG A 176 -14.24 32.07 -20.93
N TYR A 177 -13.23 32.22 -21.78
CA TYR A 177 -11.84 31.93 -21.42
C TYR A 177 -11.29 33.02 -20.52
N GLY A 178 -11.61 34.29 -20.83
CA GLY A 178 -11.30 35.41 -19.97
C GLY A 178 -12.03 35.37 -18.63
N THR A 179 -13.30 34.92 -18.60
CA THR A 179 -14.04 34.76 -17.34
C THR A 179 -13.41 33.66 -16.47
N ALA A 180 -13.07 32.52 -17.07
CA ALA A 180 -12.34 31.44 -16.39
C ALA A 180 -11.00 31.95 -15.80
N ALA A 181 -10.21 32.68 -16.60
CA ALA A 181 -8.96 33.27 -16.14
C ALA A 181 -9.17 34.27 -14.99
N ALA A 182 -10.13 35.18 -15.09
CA ALA A 182 -10.43 36.17 -14.04
C ALA A 182 -10.89 35.54 -12.72
N ILE A 183 -11.50 34.36 -12.78
CA ILE A 183 -11.84 33.59 -11.58
C ILE A 183 -10.62 32.86 -11.04
N ALA A 184 -9.82 32.25 -11.92
CA ALA A 184 -8.59 31.56 -11.55
C ALA A 184 -7.53 32.51 -10.92
N GLU A 185 -7.52 33.80 -11.27
CA GLU A 185 -6.71 34.86 -10.63
C GLU A 185 -7.01 35.04 -9.13
N ARG A 186 -8.12 34.49 -8.60
CA ARG A 186 -8.43 34.50 -7.17
C ARG A 186 -7.70 33.41 -6.37
N TRP A 187 -7.03 32.50 -7.07
CA TRP A 187 -6.29 31.40 -6.47
C TRP A 187 -4.84 31.79 -6.19
N PRO A 188 -4.23 31.31 -5.09
CA PRO A 188 -2.87 31.66 -4.74
C PRO A 188 -1.86 31.10 -5.75
N THR A 189 -0.75 31.84 -5.98
CA THR A 189 0.40 31.30 -6.70
C THR A 189 0.94 30.06 -5.97
N GLY A 190 1.32 29.02 -6.72
CA GLY A 190 1.71 27.72 -6.16
C GLY A 190 0.51 26.83 -5.80
N THR A 191 -0.69 27.10 -6.33
CA THR A 191 -1.83 26.18 -6.22
C THR A 191 -1.40 24.79 -6.69
N PRO A 192 -1.61 23.70 -5.92
CA PRO A 192 -1.07 22.39 -6.28
C PRO A 192 -1.46 21.90 -7.67
N VAL A 193 -2.69 22.23 -8.08
CA VAL A 193 -3.22 21.77 -9.36
C VAL A 193 -4.18 22.75 -10.01
N VAL A 194 -4.24 22.71 -11.33
CA VAL A 194 -5.29 23.36 -12.12
C VAL A 194 -5.90 22.35 -13.08
N PHE A 195 -7.22 22.36 -13.19
CA PHE A 195 -7.91 21.54 -14.18
C PHE A 195 -8.13 22.35 -15.45
N LEU A 196 -7.99 21.70 -16.61
CA LEU A 196 -8.20 22.32 -17.91
C LEU A 196 -9.23 21.54 -18.71
N ALA A 197 -10.29 22.21 -19.18
CA ALA A 197 -11.31 21.57 -20.00
C ALA A 197 -11.65 22.38 -21.25
N SER A 198 -12.31 21.74 -22.23
CA SER A 198 -12.83 22.45 -23.40
C SER A 198 -13.87 23.49 -22.98
N GLY A 199 -13.81 24.69 -23.57
CA GLY A 199 -14.85 25.71 -23.43
C GLY A 199 -15.91 25.67 -24.54
N GLU A 200 -15.77 24.80 -25.54
CA GLU A 200 -16.61 24.79 -26.76
C GLU A 200 -17.72 23.75 -26.69
N ASN A 201 -17.35 22.50 -26.38
CA ASN A 201 -18.25 21.39 -26.06
C ASN A 201 -17.73 20.71 -24.80
N TYR A 202 -18.41 20.91 -23.68
CA TYR A 202 -17.85 20.72 -22.34
C TYR A 202 -18.60 19.72 -21.43
N PRO A 203 -19.13 18.60 -21.95
CA PRO A 203 -19.74 17.61 -21.08
C PRO A 203 -18.73 17.01 -20.10
N ASP A 204 -17.47 16.86 -20.53
CA ASP A 204 -16.37 16.33 -19.71
C ASP A 204 -16.04 17.28 -18.54
N ALA A 205 -16.20 18.59 -18.76
CA ALA A 205 -15.99 19.62 -17.73
C ALA A 205 -17.04 19.57 -16.61
N LEU A 206 -18.18 18.91 -16.78
CA LEU A 206 -19.24 18.83 -15.77
C LEU A 206 -18.81 17.92 -14.63
N THR A 207 -18.41 16.68 -14.94
CA THR A 207 -17.83 15.76 -13.97
C THR A 207 -16.51 16.30 -13.44
N GLY A 208 -15.73 16.95 -14.31
CA GLY A 208 -14.54 17.69 -13.91
C GLY A 208 -14.80 18.79 -12.89
N GLY A 209 -15.96 19.44 -12.96
CA GLY A 209 -16.44 20.42 -11.99
C GLY A 209 -16.53 19.83 -10.58
N ALA A 210 -17.13 18.65 -10.45
CA ALA A 210 -17.26 17.95 -9.17
C ALA A 210 -15.89 17.59 -8.58
N VAL A 211 -15.04 16.93 -9.39
CA VAL A 211 -13.68 16.55 -8.99
C VAL A 211 -12.86 17.76 -8.55
N ALA A 212 -12.91 18.83 -9.33
CA ALA A 212 -12.08 20.00 -9.06
C ALA A 212 -12.62 20.88 -7.92
N THR A 213 -13.91 20.76 -7.58
CA THR A 213 -14.48 21.36 -6.36
C THR A 213 -14.07 20.55 -5.13
N ARG A 214 -14.14 19.22 -5.20
CA ARG A 214 -13.62 18.32 -4.15
C ARG A 214 -12.14 18.60 -3.89
N ALA A 215 -11.34 18.70 -4.96
CA ALA A 215 -9.90 18.96 -4.88
C ALA A 215 -9.54 20.42 -4.55
N ASN A 216 -10.53 21.29 -4.28
CA ASN A 216 -10.33 22.72 -4.05
C ASN A 216 -9.35 23.35 -5.05
N ALA A 217 -9.65 23.26 -6.35
CA ALA A 217 -8.76 23.72 -7.41
C ALA A 217 -9.51 24.57 -8.44
N PRO A 218 -8.89 25.46 -9.23
CA PRO A 218 -9.57 26.16 -10.32
C PRO A 218 -9.75 25.29 -11.57
N ILE A 219 -10.79 25.59 -12.38
CA ILE A 219 -10.92 25.09 -13.76
C ILE A 219 -10.64 26.26 -14.69
N LEU A 220 -9.70 26.04 -15.59
CA LEU A 220 -9.48 26.88 -16.76
C LEU A 220 -10.11 26.27 -18.00
N LEU A 221 -10.45 27.12 -18.96
CA LEU A 221 -11.04 26.69 -20.23
C LEU A 221 -10.07 26.90 -21.38
N THR A 222 -10.13 25.99 -22.37
CA THR A 222 -9.37 26.08 -23.62
C THR A 222 -10.25 25.81 -24.85
N ARG A 223 -9.76 26.14 -26.04
CA ARG A 223 -10.40 25.71 -27.29
C ARG A 223 -9.88 24.32 -27.65
N GLU A 224 -10.63 23.57 -28.46
CA GLU A 224 -10.22 22.22 -28.88
C GLU A 224 -8.79 22.21 -29.44
N GLY A 225 -8.52 23.09 -30.42
CA GLY A 225 -7.25 23.11 -31.15
C GLY A 225 -6.26 24.21 -30.76
N LYS A 226 -6.53 25.01 -29.72
CA LYS A 226 -5.67 26.16 -29.38
C LYS A 226 -5.82 26.62 -27.93
N LEU A 227 -4.70 26.72 -27.21
CA LEU A 227 -4.64 27.35 -25.89
C LEU A 227 -4.83 28.88 -26.03
N PRO A 228 -5.89 29.49 -25.45
CA PRO A 228 -6.05 30.94 -25.46
C PRO A 228 -4.93 31.63 -24.67
N ASN A 229 -4.45 32.80 -25.15
CA ASN A 229 -3.40 33.54 -24.45
C ASN A 229 -3.77 33.91 -23.01
N VAL A 230 -5.06 34.19 -22.75
CA VAL A 230 -5.56 34.49 -21.39
C VAL A 230 -5.47 33.27 -20.48
N THR A 231 -5.73 32.07 -21.00
CA THR A 231 -5.59 30.81 -20.27
C THR A 231 -4.12 30.50 -19.99
N ALA A 232 -3.24 30.68 -20.98
CA ALA A 232 -1.80 30.50 -20.80
C ALA A 232 -1.21 31.49 -19.78
N ALA A 233 -1.67 32.75 -19.80
CA ALA A 233 -1.26 33.75 -18.82
C ALA A 233 -1.71 33.38 -17.39
N ALA A 234 -2.96 32.94 -17.22
CA ALA A 234 -3.47 32.49 -15.93
C ALA A 234 -2.68 31.30 -15.38
N LEU A 235 -2.35 30.29 -16.21
CA LEU A 235 -1.50 29.17 -15.81
C LEU A 235 -0.12 29.64 -15.33
N ALA A 236 0.51 30.57 -16.05
CA ALA A 236 1.81 31.12 -15.68
C ALA A 236 1.77 31.94 -14.37
N GLU A 237 0.65 32.64 -14.10
CA GLU A 237 0.48 33.44 -12.89
C GLU A 237 0.16 32.59 -11.65
N ILE A 238 -0.71 31.59 -11.81
CA ILE A 238 -1.00 30.61 -10.75
C ILE A 238 0.23 29.75 -10.48
N ASN A 239 1.04 29.46 -11.50
CA ASN A 239 2.24 28.62 -11.40
C ASN A 239 1.98 27.32 -10.61
N PRO A 240 1.05 26.46 -11.09
CA PRO A 240 0.68 25.28 -10.34
C PRO A 240 1.73 24.18 -10.43
N SER A 241 1.72 23.25 -9.46
CA SER A 241 2.62 22.08 -9.50
C SER A 241 2.27 21.15 -10.65
N SER A 242 0.97 20.98 -10.93
CA SER A 242 0.48 20.14 -12.04
C SER A 242 -0.75 20.72 -12.75
N VAL A 243 -1.02 20.21 -13.96
CA VAL A 243 -2.26 20.47 -14.71
C VAL A 243 -2.92 19.16 -15.13
N VAL A 244 -4.23 19.04 -14.91
CA VAL A 244 -5.01 17.90 -15.39
C VAL A 244 -5.99 18.33 -16.47
N ILE A 245 -5.77 17.82 -17.67
CA ILE A 245 -6.63 18.00 -18.83
C ILE A 245 -7.79 17.03 -18.75
N ILE A 246 -9.01 17.55 -18.78
CA ILE A 246 -10.24 16.76 -18.76
C ILE A 246 -10.83 16.65 -20.16
N GLY A 247 -11.02 15.42 -20.60
CA GLY A 247 -11.54 15.06 -21.91
C GLY A 247 -10.48 14.49 -22.85
N GLY A 248 -10.92 13.66 -23.79
CA GLY A 248 -10.05 13.05 -24.78
C GLY A 248 -9.47 14.05 -25.80
N PRO A 249 -8.59 13.61 -26.71
CA PRO A 249 -7.98 14.46 -27.74
C PRO A 249 -8.97 15.20 -28.65
N GLY A 250 -10.21 14.70 -28.77
CA GLY A 250 -11.28 15.37 -29.52
C GLY A 250 -11.95 16.54 -28.78
N ALA A 251 -11.75 16.66 -27.46
CA ALA A 251 -12.24 17.78 -26.66
C ALA A 251 -11.13 18.82 -26.41
N VAL A 252 -9.91 18.34 -26.14
CA VAL A 252 -8.69 19.14 -25.99
C VAL A 252 -7.58 18.44 -26.75
N SER A 253 -7.14 19.00 -27.87
CA SER A 253 -6.15 18.35 -28.74
C SER A 253 -4.80 18.12 -28.05
N THR A 254 -4.04 17.16 -28.58
CA THR A 254 -2.65 16.89 -28.14
C THR A 254 -1.74 18.10 -28.37
N GLY A 255 -2.08 18.99 -29.32
CA GLY A 255 -1.37 20.27 -29.49
C GLY A 255 -1.56 21.21 -28.31
N VAL A 256 -2.79 21.30 -27.77
CA VAL A 256 -3.06 22.10 -26.57
C VAL A 256 -2.38 21.48 -25.35
N GLU A 257 -2.37 20.16 -25.23
CA GLU A 257 -1.63 19.45 -24.17
C GLU A 257 -0.14 19.78 -24.21
N ALA A 258 0.48 19.76 -25.39
CA ALA A 258 1.87 20.16 -25.55
C ALA A 258 2.11 21.66 -25.21
N ASP A 259 1.18 22.54 -25.58
CA ASP A 259 1.25 23.97 -25.23
C ASP A 259 1.19 24.18 -23.70
N VAL A 260 0.40 23.37 -22.99
CA VAL A 260 0.26 23.42 -21.53
C VAL A 260 1.48 22.80 -20.83
N ALA A 261 1.96 21.65 -21.31
CA ALA A 261 3.16 20.99 -20.81
C ALA A 261 4.42 21.86 -20.95
N ALA A 262 4.44 22.76 -21.94
CA ALA A 262 5.51 23.76 -22.08
C ALA A 262 5.47 24.86 -21.00
N ILE A 263 4.34 25.06 -20.32
CA ILE A 263 4.16 26.01 -19.21
C ILE A 263 4.30 25.28 -17.87
N VAL A 264 3.63 24.14 -17.72
CA VAL A 264 3.62 23.29 -16.52
C VAL A 264 4.02 21.87 -16.92
N PRO A 265 5.30 21.47 -16.73
CA PRO A 265 5.81 20.19 -17.22
C PRO A 265 5.02 18.97 -16.74
N ASP A 266 4.51 18.99 -15.51
CA ASP A 266 3.60 17.97 -14.99
C ASP A 266 2.18 18.19 -15.50
N THR A 267 1.95 17.86 -16.76
CA THR A 267 0.63 17.90 -17.41
C THR A 267 0.16 16.49 -17.69
N ARG A 268 -1.05 16.16 -17.22
CA ARG A 268 -1.66 14.84 -17.37
C ARG A 268 -3.05 14.97 -17.98
N ARG A 269 -3.57 13.88 -18.55
CA ARG A 269 -4.90 13.84 -19.18
C ARG A 269 -5.75 12.74 -18.57
N VAL A 270 -7.02 13.06 -18.31
CA VAL A 270 -8.09 12.10 -18.02
C VAL A 270 -9.19 12.27 -19.05
N GLY A 271 -9.35 11.29 -19.95
CA GLY A 271 -10.33 11.37 -21.02
C GLY A 271 -10.51 10.04 -21.75
N GLY A 272 -11.76 9.60 -21.88
CA GLY A 272 -12.17 8.42 -22.65
C GLY A 272 -12.56 8.74 -24.09
N ASP A 273 -13.04 7.73 -24.81
CA ASP A 273 -13.53 7.85 -26.19
C ASP A 273 -14.75 8.78 -26.30
N ASP A 274 -15.53 8.86 -25.22
CA ASP A 274 -16.63 9.81 -25.09
C ASP A 274 -16.77 10.40 -23.68
N ARG A 275 -17.80 11.23 -23.52
CA ARG A 275 -18.11 11.94 -22.26
C ARG A 275 -18.52 11.03 -21.11
N TYR A 276 -19.09 9.87 -21.42
CA TYR A 276 -19.58 8.92 -20.43
C TYR A 276 -18.42 8.11 -19.88
N GLU A 277 -17.49 7.72 -20.75
CA GLU A 277 -16.23 7.09 -20.34
C GLU A 277 -15.32 8.08 -19.62
N THR A 278 -15.22 9.33 -20.07
CA THR A 278 -14.48 10.37 -19.32
C THR A 278 -15.06 10.59 -17.92
N ALA A 279 -16.39 10.63 -17.79
CA ALA A 279 -17.04 10.72 -16.48
C ALA A 279 -16.78 9.49 -15.61
N ALA A 280 -16.77 8.28 -16.20
CA ALA A 280 -16.43 7.05 -15.49
C ALA A 280 -14.96 7.04 -15.03
N LEU A 281 -14.00 7.46 -15.86
CA LEU A 281 -12.57 7.56 -15.50
C LEU A 281 -12.29 8.60 -14.40
N LEU A 282 -13.11 9.66 -14.33
CA LEU A 282 -13.04 10.62 -13.22
C LEU A 282 -13.70 10.08 -11.96
N ALA A 283 -14.78 9.31 -12.10
CA ALA A 283 -15.47 8.64 -11.00
C ALA A 283 -14.63 7.51 -10.40
N ASP A 284 -13.87 6.77 -11.21
CA ASP A 284 -12.93 5.71 -10.82
C ASP A 284 -11.78 6.19 -9.92
N ARG A 285 -11.66 7.51 -9.74
CA ARG A 285 -10.72 8.11 -8.78
C ARG A 285 -11.29 8.15 -7.37
N TYR A 286 -12.61 8.07 -7.23
CA TYR A 286 -13.27 7.97 -5.93
C TYR A 286 -13.18 6.52 -5.47
N GLU A 287 -13.01 6.34 -4.17
CA GLU A 287 -13.08 5.02 -3.55
C GLU A 287 -14.48 4.43 -3.69
N ALA A 288 -14.60 3.11 -3.52
CA ALA A 288 -15.88 2.45 -3.40
C ALA A 288 -16.63 2.88 -2.12
N ASP A 289 -17.86 2.39 -1.97
CA ASP A 289 -18.76 2.68 -0.83
C ASP A 289 -19.05 4.18 -0.63
N VAL A 290 -19.19 4.94 -1.72
CA VAL A 290 -19.48 6.38 -1.60
C VAL A 290 -20.86 6.61 -0.98
N GLU A 291 -20.96 7.54 -0.02
CA GLU A 291 -22.23 7.87 0.66
C GLU A 291 -23.33 8.24 -0.35
N ARG A 292 -22.95 8.95 -1.42
CA ARG A 292 -23.86 9.34 -2.50
C ARG A 292 -23.14 9.46 -3.82
N ALA A 293 -23.80 9.08 -4.91
CA ALA A 293 -23.39 9.38 -6.28
C ALA A 293 -24.47 10.18 -7.03
N PHE A 294 -24.04 11.09 -7.91
CA PHE A 294 -24.93 11.90 -8.73
C PHE A 294 -24.93 11.43 -10.18
N VAL A 295 -26.10 11.48 -10.82
CA VAL A 295 -26.26 11.18 -12.25
C VAL A 295 -26.97 12.32 -12.95
N ALA A 296 -26.38 12.84 -14.03
CA ALA A 296 -26.98 13.89 -14.84
C ALA A 296 -26.88 13.59 -16.34
N THR A 297 -27.72 14.21 -17.16
CA THR A 297 -27.64 13.99 -18.61
C THR A 297 -26.41 14.66 -19.24
N GLY A 298 -25.63 13.89 -20.00
CA GLY A 298 -24.50 14.40 -20.78
C GLY A 298 -24.90 15.04 -22.12
N SER A 299 -26.21 15.13 -22.42
CA SER A 299 -26.75 15.62 -23.70
C SER A 299 -27.28 17.06 -23.65
N SER A 300 -27.77 17.51 -22.48
CA SER A 300 -28.17 18.89 -22.22
C SER A 300 -27.97 19.18 -20.74
N TYR A 301 -27.02 20.05 -20.41
CA TYR A 301 -26.35 19.98 -19.11
C TYR A 301 -26.52 21.22 -18.20
N PRO A 302 -27.65 21.97 -18.21
CA PRO A 302 -27.84 23.01 -17.20
C PRO A 302 -28.02 22.42 -15.79
N ASP A 303 -28.59 21.21 -15.68
CA ASP A 303 -28.82 20.53 -14.39
C ASP A 303 -27.51 19.91 -13.85
N ALA A 304 -26.71 19.30 -14.73
CA ALA A 304 -25.38 18.77 -14.40
C ALA A 304 -24.42 19.86 -13.93
N LEU A 305 -24.52 21.06 -14.51
CA LEU A 305 -23.68 22.20 -14.18
C LEU A 305 -23.90 22.72 -12.76
N THR A 306 -25.15 22.81 -12.34
CA THR A 306 -25.46 23.22 -10.97
C THR A 306 -25.22 22.08 -10.00
N GLY A 307 -25.49 20.84 -10.42
CA GLY A 307 -25.25 19.68 -9.56
C GLY A 307 -23.79 19.30 -9.41
N SER A 308 -22.89 19.70 -10.32
CA SER A 308 -21.45 19.46 -10.14
C SER A 308 -20.87 20.23 -8.95
N SER A 309 -21.43 21.40 -8.60
CA SER A 309 -21.01 22.11 -7.39
C SER A 309 -21.49 21.39 -6.13
N LEU A 310 -22.70 20.82 -6.15
CA LEU A 310 -23.23 20.03 -5.04
C LEU A 310 -22.48 18.71 -4.88
N ALA A 311 -22.23 17.99 -5.97
CA ALA A 311 -21.45 16.76 -5.95
C ALA A 311 -20.05 17.01 -5.39
N GLY A 312 -19.38 18.10 -5.80
CA GLY A 312 -18.10 18.49 -5.21
C GLY A 312 -18.17 18.89 -3.73
N TYR A 313 -19.25 19.56 -3.30
CA TYR A 313 -19.52 19.91 -1.90
C TYR A 313 -19.67 18.66 -1.02
N GLU A 314 -20.44 17.68 -1.50
CA GLU A 314 -20.67 16.41 -0.81
C GLU A 314 -19.51 15.40 -1.00
N ALA A 315 -18.40 15.82 -1.64
CA ALA A 315 -17.29 14.95 -2.04
C ALA A 315 -17.74 13.68 -2.82
N ALA A 316 -18.82 13.82 -3.57
CA ALA A 316 -19.52 12.75 -4.28
C ALA A 316 -19.19 12.73 -5.79
N PRO A 317 -19.10 11.55 -6.41
CA PRO A 317 -18.89 11.43 -7.85
C PRO A 317 -20.13 11.86 -8.66
N LEU A 318 -19.90 12.47 -9.82
CA LEU A 318 -20.93 12.83 -10.79
C LEU A 318 -20.74 12.08 -12.11
N LEU A 319 -21.61 11.13 -12.41
CA LEU A 319 -21.61 10.40 -13.67
C LEU A 319 -22.63 10.96 -14.67
N LEU A 320 -22.38 10.71 -15.95
CA LEU A 320 -23.22 11.20 -17.04
C LEU A 320 -24.06 10.09 -17.65
N THR A 321 -25.29 10.40 -18.05
CA THR A 321 -26.18 9.47 -18.75
C THR A 321 -26.71 10.04 -20.07
N LYS A 322 -27.19 9.17 -20.97
CA LYS A 322 -28.10 9.62 -22.04
C LYS A 322 -29.47 9.85 -21.41
N SER A 323 -30.31 10.68 -22.05
CA SER A 323 -31.65 10.99 -21.53
C SER A 323 -32.51 9.73 -21.31
N GLY A 324 -32.43 8.74 -22.21
CA GLY A 324 -33.26 7.53 -22.16
C GLY A 324 -32.54 6.24 -21.82
N SER A 325 -31.22 6.25 -21.60
CA SER A 325 -30.45 5.04 -21.28
C SER A 325 -29.15 5.35 -20.55
N LEU A 326 -28.78 4.48 -19.60
CA LEU A 326 -27.49 4.54 -18.91
C LEU A 326 -26.42 3.88 -19.81
N PRO A 327 -25.35 4.59 -20.18
CA PRO A 327 -24.21 4.00 -20.89
C PRO A 327 -23.49 2.96 -20.03
N SER A 328 -22.89 1.93 -20.66
CA SER A 328 -22.18 0.86 -19.95
C SER A 328 -21.01 1.37 -19.11
N ALA A 329 -20.24 2.35 -19.61
CA ALA A 329 -19.15 2.95 -18.85
C ALA A 329 -19.65 3.64 -17.56
N SER A 330 -20.79 4.33 -17.63
CA SER A 330 -21.38 5.00 -16.46
C SER A 330 -22.02 4.03 -15.49
N PHE A 331 -22.57 2.91 -15.98
CA PHE A 331 -22.98 1.81 -15.12
C PHE A 331 -21.78 1.18 -14.42
N ALA A 332 -20.71 0.85 -15.14
CA ALA A 332 -19.50 0.27 -14.57
C ALA A 332 -18.86 1.21 -13.52
N GLY A 333 -18.83 2.52 -13.78
CA GLY A 333 -18.37 3.49 -12.79
C GLY A 333 -19.24 3.51 -11.53
N LEU A 334 -20.58 3.49 -11.66
CA LEU A 334 -21.46 3.38 -10.49
C LEU A 334 -21.32 2.05 -9.76
N ASP A 335 -21.10 0.96 -10.49
CA ASP A 335 -20.96 -0.38 -9.92
C ASP A 335 -19.65 -0.53 -9.14
N SER A 336 -18.55 0.03 -9.65
CA SER A 336 -17.28 0.15 -8.94
C SER A 336 -17.43 0.98 -7.65
N LEU A 337 -18.15 2.10 -7.73
CA LEU A 337 -18.36 2.97 -6.58
C LEU A 337 -19.31 2.41 -5.52
N SER A 338 -20.19 1.47 -5.90
CA SER A 338 -21.23 0.88 -5.05
C SER A 338 -21.87 1.89 -4.07
N PRO A 339 -22.56 2.93 -4.60
CA PRO A 339 -23.01 4.06 -3.78
C PRO A 339 -24.13 3.69 -2.80
N GLN A 340 -24.05 4.20 -1.58
CA GLN A 340 -25.08 4.05 -0.53
C GLN A 340 -26.33 4.92 -0.78
N GLY A 341 -26.24 5.85 -1.72
CA GLY A 341 -27.32 6.73 -2.13
C GLY A 341 -27.11 7.24 -3.55
N LEU A 342 -28.19 7.50 -4.27
CA LEU A 342 -28.09 7.92 -5.67
C LEU A 342 -29.08 9.02 -5.99
N ALA A 343 -28.60 10.12 -6.54
CA ALA A 343 -29.42 11.26 -6.93
C ALA A 343 -29.32 11.56 -8.42
N VAL A 344 -30.46 11.69 -9.07
CA VAL A 344 -30.58 12.12 -10.46
C VAL A 344 -30.89 13.60 -10.52
N LEU A 345 -30.07 14.33 -11.26
CA LEU A 345 -30.18 15.77 -11.47
C LEU A 345 -30.99 16.05 -12.75
N GLY A 346 -32.11 16.77 -12.57
CA GLY A 346 -33.00 17.17 -13.66
C GLY A 346 -34.28 16.34 -13.78
N GLY A 347 -35.29 16.93 -14.42
CA GLY A 347 -36.62 16.32 -14.59
C GLY A 347 -36.65 15.17 -15.61
N PRO A 348 -37.82 14.51 -15.80
CA PRO A 348 -37.97 13.38 -16.73
C PRO A 348 -37.60 13.68 -18.19
N ALA A 349 -37.64 14.95 -18.62
CA ALA A 349 -37.19 15.35 -19.94
C ALA A 349 -35.66 15.32 -20.09
N ALA A 350 -34.93 15.52 -18.99
CA ALA A 350 -33.47 15.50 -18.94
C ALA A 350 -32.97 14.06 -18.74
N VAL A 351 -33.46 13.40 -17.69
CA VAL A 351 -33.19 11.99 -17.36
C VAL A 351 -34.52 11.27 -17.20
N ASN A 352 -34.86 10.46 -18.20
CA ASN A 352 -36.14 9.79 -18.34
C ASN A 352 -36.32 8.69 -17.30
N ASP A 353 -37.58 8.34 -17.00
CA ASP A 353 -37.90 7.40 -15.93
C ASP A 353 -37.38 5.99 -16.19
N ALA A 354 -37.04 5.65 -17.44
CA ALA A 354 -36.38 4.38 -17.78
C ALA A 354 -34.97 4.27 -17.16
N VAL A 355 -34.20 5.37 -17.14
CA VAL A 355 -32.88 5.41 -16.50
C VAL A 355 -33.04 5.28 -14.98
N VAL A 356 -33.95 6.06 -14.40
CA VAL A 356 -34.24 6.02 -12.95
C VAL A 356 -34.74 4.64 -12.51
N SER A 357 -35.59 3.99 -13.32
CA SER A 357 -36.06 2.64 -13.03
C SER A 357 -34.93 1.61 -13.10
N GLY A 358 -33.99 1.77 -14.03
CA GLY A 358 -32.78 0.95 -14.09
C GLY A 358 -31.92 1.13 -12.84
N LEU A 359 -31.60 2.37 -12.48
CA LEU A 359 -30.83 2.68 -11.27
C LEU A 359 -31.51 2.19 -9.98
N ASN A 360 -32.83 2.31 -9.86
CA ASN A 360 -33.60 1.77 -8.75
C ASN A 360 -33.55 0.23 -8.66
N ALA A 361 -33.29 -0.47 -9.76
CA ALA A 361 -33.15 -1.93 -9.74
C ALA A 361 -31.78 -2.38 -9.20
N GLU A 362 -30.76 -1.53 -9.34
CA GLU A 362 -29.36 -1.82 -8.99
C GLU A 362 -29.00 -1.31 -7.59
N LEU A 363 -29.54 -0.14 -7.19
CA LEU A 363 -29.26 0.50 -5.91
C LEU A 363 -29.37 -0.43 -4.69
N PRO A 364 -30.39 -1.31 -4.57
CA PRO A 364 -30.47 -2.23 -3.43
C PRO A 364 -29.28 -3.19 -3.33
N ALA A 365 -28.66 -3.57 -4.46
CA ALA A 365 -27.48 -4.42 -4.45
C ALA A 365 -26.23 -3.65 -3.99
N TRP A 366 -26.05 -2.40 -4.42
CA TRP A 366 -24.96 -1.52 -3.98
C TRP A 366 -25.06 -1.16 -2.50
N VAL A 367 -26.26 -0.83 -2.01
CA VAL A 367 -26.48 -0.53 -0.58
C VAL A 367 -26.30 -1.77 0.29
N ASN A 368 -26.58 -2.95 -0.25
CA ASN A 368 -26.42 -4.22 0.47
C ASN A 368 -24.97 -4.72 0.48
N SER A 369 -23.98 -3.98 -0.06
CA SER A 369 -22.57 -4.33 0.13
C SER A 369 -21.90 -3.54 1.27
N VAL A 370 -20.84 -4.12 1.80
CA VAL A 370 -19.83 -3.51 2.67
C VAL A 370 -18.50 -3.64 1.95
N HIS A 371 -17.65 -2.62 1.97
CA HIS A 371 -16.34 -2.66 1.33
C HIS A 371 -15.25 -2.77 2.39
N LEU A 372 -14.47 -3.84 2.37
CA LEU A 372 -13.29 -4.01 3.22
C LEU A 372 -12.04 -3.62 2.42
N GLN A 373 -11.35 -2.58 2.85
CA GLN A 373 -10.04 -2.24 2.29
C GLN A 373 -8.95 -3.04 3.02
N LEU A 374 -8.22 -3.88 2.28
CA LEU A 374 -7.02 -4.54 2.78
C LEU A 374 -5.78 -3.85 2.20
N LEU A 375 -4.96 -3.30 3.09
CA LEU A 375 -3.62 -2.83 2.78
C LEU A 375 -2.63 -3.90 3.23
N SER A 376 -1.99 -4.58 2.28
CA SER A 376 -1.17 -5.75 2.59
C SER A 376 0.25 -5.68 2.07
N PHE A 377 1.16 -6.30 2.82
CA PHE A 377 2.58 -6.44 2.45
C PHE A 377 3.18 -7.70 3.11
N ASN A 378 4.41 -8.03 2.76
CA ASN A 378 5.10 -9.25 3.15
C ASN A 378 6.62 -9.03 3.10
N ASP A 379 7.39 -9.92 3.72
CA ASP A 379 8.86 -9.96 3.63
C ASP A 379 9.52 -8.62 3.96
N TYR A 380 9.04 -7.97 5.03
CA TYR A 380 9.55 -6.68 5.47
C TYR A 380 10.97 -6.78 6.04
N HIS A 381 11.35 -7.92 6.65
CA HIS A 381 12.69 -8.22 7.15
C HIS A 381 13.33 -7.06 7.94
N GLY A 382 12.57 -6.39 8.80
CA GLY A 382 13.05 -5.25 9.57
C GLY A 382 13.73 -4.15 8.75
N HIS A 383 13.35 -3.92 7.48
CA HIS A 383 13.90 -2.86 6.63
C HIS A 383 13.33 -1.50 7.03
N LEU A 384 13.88 -0.93 8.10
CA LEU A 384 13.46 0.36 8.61
C LEU A 384 14.01 1.52 7.77
N GLU A 385 15.29 1.46 7.42
CA GLU A 385 15.98 2.57 6.77
C GLU A 385 15.76 2.59 5.25
N ALA A 386 15.76 3.80 4.69
CA ALA A 386 15.64 4.00 3.25
C ALA A 386 17.00 3.80 2.56
N ASP A 387 17.23 2.62 1.97
CA ASP A 387 18.45 2.33 1.20
C ASP A 387 18.48 3.12 -0.12
N ALA A 388 19.46 4.00 -0.31
CA ALA A 388 19.56 4.89 -1.47
C ALA A 388 19.42 4.21 -2.86
N GLY A 389 19.68 2.90 -2.97
CA GLY A 389 19.59 2.14 -4.22
C GLY A 389 18.39 1.20 -4.38
N GLN A 390 17.49 1.07 -3.39
CA GLN A 390 16.43 0.06 -3.44
C GLN A 390 15.41 0.35 -4.57
N THR A 391 15.37 -0.55 -5.56
CA THR A 391 14.40 -0.56 -6.66
C THR A 391 13.84 -1.98 -6.87
N LEU A 392 12.73 -2.10 -7.59
CA LEU A 392 12.30 -3.39 -8.14
C LEU A 392 13.13 -3.74 -9.38
N THR A 393 13.07 -5.00 -9.83
CA THR A 393 13.80 -5.39 -11.06
C THR A 393 13.29 -4.60 -12.28
N PRO A 394 14.12 -4.41 -13.33
CA PRO A 394 13.68 -3.72 -14.56
C PRO A 394 12.48 -4.34 -15.27
N ALA A 395 12.22 -5.62 -15.05
CA ALA A 395 11.02 -6.29 -15.57
C ALA A 395 9.77 -5.93 -14.76
N GLN A 396 9.91 -5.83 -13.43
CA GLN A 396 8.83 -5.51 -12.51
C GLN A 396 8.47 -4.03 -12.58
N ASP A 397 9.46 -3.14 -12.54
CA ASP A 397 9.31 -1.69 -12.70
C ASP A 397 10.26 -1.14 -13.78
N PRO A 398 9.82 -1.02 -15.04
CA PRO A 398 10.65 -0.52 -16.14
C PRO A 398 11.18 0.90 -15.95
N ASP A 399 10.50 1.72 -15.14
CA ASP A 399 10.87 3.11 -14.86
C ASP A 399 11.90 3.22 -13.72
N GLN A 400 12.15 2.12 -13.00
CA GLN A 400 13.19 1.99 -11.97
C GLN A 400 13.06 3.04 -10.85
N HIS A 401 11.86 3.16 -10.29
CA HIS A 401 11.61 4.02 -9.15
C HIS A 401 12.35 3.52 -7.91
N ILE A 402 12.84 4.47 -7.11
CA ILE A 402 13.40 4.19 -5.78
C ILE A 402 12.24 4.03 -4.79
N VAL A 403 12.26 2.94 -4.03
CA VAL A 403 11.17 2.55 -3.13
C VAL A 403 11.63 2.16 -1.73
N GLY A 404 10.69 2.07 -0.78
CA GLY A 404 10.93 1.52 0.55
C GLY A 404 11.49 2.52 1.57
N GLY A 405 11.71 2.02 2.78
CA GLY A 405 11.98 2.79 4.00
C GLY A 405 10.71 3.06 4.81
N VAL A 406 10.77 2.81 6.11
CA VAL A 406 9.59 2.81 7.00
C VAL A 406 8.86 4.16 7.04
N GLU A 407 9.62 5.26 6.99
CA GLU A 407 9.05 6.62 6.98
C GLU A 407 8.13 6.84 5.77
N TYR A 408 8.49 6.27 4.63
CA TYR A 408 7.74 6.37 3.38
C TYR A 408 6.62 5.33 3.30
N LEU A 409 6.85 4.14 3.85
CA LEU A 409 5.80 3.13 4.00
C LEU A 409 4.66 3.66 4.87
N SER A 410 4.99 4.34 5.98
CA SER A 410 4.00 4.96 6.87
C SER A 410 3.18 6.03 6.17
N SER A 411 3.84 6.92 5.43
CA SER A 411 3.17 7.94 4.62
C SER A 411 2.29 7.31 3.53
N LYS A 412 2.78 6.28 2.81
CA LYS A 412 2.00 5.60 1.77
C LYS A 412 0.79 4.86 2.37
N LEU A 413 0.93 4.18 3.50
CA LEU A 413 -0.21 3.57 4.19
C LEU A 413 -1.21 4.63 4.67
N SER A 414 -0.73 5.77 5.16
CA SER A 414 -1.60 6.89 5.56
C SER A 414 -2.32 7.52 4.37
N GLU A 415 -1.66 7.61 3.21
CA GLU A 415 -2.27 8.05 1.94
C GLU A 415 -3.36 7.08 1.48
N LEU A 416 -3.10 5.77 1.57
CA LEU A 416 -4.03 4.72 1.12
C LEU A 416 -5.18 4.49 2.10
N ARG A 417 -4.99 4.78 3.40
CA ARG A 417 -6.06 4.79 4.42
C ARG A 417 -6.95 6.00 4.21
N VAL A 418 -7.96 5.85 3.38
CA VAL A 418 -8.89 6.93 3.07
C VAL A 418 -10.03 6.97 4.10
N GLY A 419 -10.38 8.16 4.56
CA GLY A 419 -11.37 8.40 5.61
C GLY A 419 -12.80 7.88 5.36
N SER A 420 -13.16 7.50 4.12
CA SER A 420 -14.44 6.84 3.85
C SER A 420 -14.50 5.41 4.39
N HIS A 421 -13.35 4.80 4.69
CA HIS A 421 -13.20 3.43 5.19
C HIS A 421 -12.55 3.36 6.59
N ASP A 422 -12.59 4.43 7.40
CA ASP A 422 -11.81 4.48 8.66
C ASP A 422 -12.08 3.32 9.64
N ASP A 423 -13.27 2.72 9.58
CA ASP A 423 -13.69 1.53 10.34
C ASP A 423 -13.74 0.23 9.49
N GLN A 424 -13.36 0.32 8.22
CA GLN A 424 -13.41 -0.73 7.21
C GLN A 424 -12.06 -1.00 6.52
N THR A 425 -10.99 -0.31 6.91
CA THR A 425 -9.63 -0.61 6.46
C THR A 425 -8.89 -1.45 7.49
N LEU A 426 -8.24 -2.51 7.03
CA LEU A 426 -7.26 -3.27 7.80
C LEU A 426 -5.91 -3.26 7.10
N THR A 427 -4.85 -3.18 7.90
CA THR A 427 -3.50 -3.44 7.41
C THR A 427 -3.09 -4.84 7.85
N VAL A 428 -2.75 -5.68 6.88
CA VAL A 428 -2.42 -7.09 7.13
C VAL A 428 -1.10 -7.46 6.50
N ALA A 429 -0.45 -8.53 6.96
CA ALA A 429 0.78 -8.99 6.36
C ALA A 429 0.88 -10.52 6.27
N ALA A 430 1.75 -10.98 5.37
CA ALA A 430 1.98 -12.40 5.14
C ALA A 430 3.40 -12.83 5.54
N GLY A 431 3.79 -12.60 6.80
CA GLY A 431 5.02 -13.15 7.41
C GLY A 431 6.33 -12.50 6.96
N ASP A 432 7.42 -12.92 7.59
CA ASP A 432 8.79 -12.40 7.45
C ASP A 432 8.87 -10.89 7.66
N LEU A 433 8.20 -10.43 8.72
CA LEU A 433 8.25 -9.04 9.14
C LEU A 433 9.53 -8.71 9.91
N ILE A 434 10.07 -9.73 10.58
CA ILE A 434 11.29 -9.73 11.38
C ILE A 434 12.18 -10.90 10.93
N GLY A 435 13.40 -10.99 11.46
CA GLY A 435 14.36 -12.01 11.05
C GLY A 435 14.89 -11.78 9.63
N GLY A 436 16.09 -12.31 9.36
CA GLY A 436 16.88 -11.88 8.20
C GLY A 436 17.12 -10.37 8.14
N SER A 437 16.98 -9.68 9.28
CA SER A 437 16.82 -8.24 9.35
C SER A 437 18.09 -7.45 9.06
N THR A 438 17.90 -6.20 8.66
CA THR A 438 18.99 -5.22 8.59
C THR A 438 19.56 -4.88 9.98
N PHE A 439 20.78 -4.35 10.02
CA PHE A 439 21.54 -4.09 11.24
C PHE A 439 20.74 -3.37 12.33
N ILE A 440 20.06 -2.27 11.99
CA ILE A 440 19.33 -1.46 12.97
C ILE A 440 18.19 -2.22 13.65
N SER A 441 17.64 -3.25 13.00
CA SER A 441 16.55 -4.06 13.56
C SER A 441 17.09 -5.29 14.28
N GLY A 442 17.90 -6.10 13.59
CA GLY A 442 18.32 -7.39 14.12
C GLY A 442 19.35 -7.30 15.26
N MET A 443 20.17 -6.25 15.32
CA MET A 443 21.07 -6.00 16.48
C MET A 443 20.30 -5.81 17.80
N PHE A 444 19.01 -5.51 17.73
CA PHE A 444 18.14 -5.34 18.89
C PHE A 444 16.98 -6.36 18.91
N HIS A 445 17.21 -7.56 18.37
CA HIS A 445 16.23 -8.66 18.35
C HIS A 445 14.88 -8.23 17.78
N ASP A 446 14.91 -7.41 16.72
CA ASP A 446 13.75 -6.88 15.99
C ASP A 446 12.74 -6.07 16.80
N GLU A 447 13.06 -5.68 18.05
CA GLU A 447 12.25 -4.71 18.81
C GLU A 447 11.98 -3.41 18.02
N PRO A 448 12.96 -2.84 17.28
CA PRO A 448 12.73 -1.64 16.45
C PRO A 448 11.75 -1.88 15.30
N ALA A 449 11.82 -3.05 14.65
CA ALA A 449 10.93 -3.43 13.56
C ALA A 449 9.48 -3.54 14.05
N VAL A 450 9.27 -4.18 15.19
CA VAL A 450 7.94 -4.36 15.79
C VAL A 450 7.37 -3.03 16.29
N GLU A 451 8.18 -2.17 16.93
CA GLU A 451 7.74 -0.82 17.31
C GLU A 451 7.32 0.01 16.08
N SER A 452 8.05 -0.10 14.98
CA SER A 452 7.70 0.48 13.69
C SER A 452 6.35 -0.03 13.19
N LEU A 453 6.14 -1.36 13.16
CA LEU A 453 4.91 -1.99 12.66
C LEU A 453 3.68 -1.62 13.51
N ASN A 454 3.86 -1.44 14.82
CA ASN A 454 2.82 -0.90 15.71
C ASN A 454 2.45 0.55 15.31
N ILE A 455 3.44 1.41 15.03
CA ILE A 455 3.21 2.79 14.56
C ILE A 455 2.54 2.79 13.18
N LEU A 456 2.96 1.88 12.30
CA LEU A 456 2.35 1.69 11.00
C LEU A 456 0.89 1.28 11.13
N GLY A 457 0.43 0.76 12.27
CA GLY A 457 -0.96 0.32 12.48
C GLY A 457 -1.27 -0.99 11.78
N LEU A 458 -0.34 -1.95 11.82
CA LEU A 458 -0.62 -3.33 11.40
C LEU A 458 -1.72 -3.92 12.31
N ASP A 459 -2.62 -4.73 11.75
CA ASP A 459 -3.72 -5.35 12.51
C ASP A 459 -3.49 -6.84 12.74
N ILE A 460 -3.05 -7.55 11.70
CA ILE A 460 -2.91 -9.02 11.66
C ILE A 460 -1.74 -9.38 10.75
N SER A 461 -0.91 -10.35 11.14
CA SER A 461 0.06 -10.98 10.24
C SER A 461 0.02 -12.49 10.37
N SER A 462 0.27 -13.23 9.29
CA SER A 462 0.78 -14.60 9.47
C SER A 462 2.20 -14.57 10.02
N VAL A 463 2.63 -15.70 10.58
CA VAL A 463 4.02 -15.95 10.93
C VAL A 463 4.71 -16.54 9.70
N GLY A 464 5.83 -15.96 9.27
CA GLY A 464 6.72 -16.51 8.25
C GLY A 464 7.82 -17.39 8.85
N ASN A 465 8.79 -17.78 8.02
CA ASN A 465 9.88 -18.62 8.52
C ASN A 465 10.86 -17.81 9.38
N HIS A 466 11.17 -16.56 9.01
CA HIS A 466 12.17 -15.74 9.69
C HIS A 466 11.72 -15.24 11.07
N GLU A 467 10.42 -15.24 11.37
CA GLU A 467 9.91 -15.11 12.74
C GLU A 467 10.45 -16.18 13.72
N PHE A 468 11.00 -17.30 13.20
CA PHE A 468 11.59 -18.38 14.00
C PHE A 468 13.11 -18.37 14.04
N ASP A 469 13.79 -17.35 13.50
CA ASP A 469 15.27 -17.27 13.49
C ASP A 469 15.87 -17.45 14.89
N GLU A 470 15.26 -16.81 15.89
CA GLU A 470 15.64 -16.91 17.31
C GLU A 470 14.80 -17.93 18.10
N GLY A 471 13.96 -18.70 17.39
CA GLY A 471 13.16 -19.80 17.93
C GLY A 471 11.82 -19.40 18.56
N THR A 472 11.07 -20.43 18.96
CA THR A 472 9.67 -20.29 19.41
C THR A 472 9.46 -19.45 20.67
N GLU A 473 10.42 -19.44 21.61
CA GLU A 473 10.33 -18.62 22.83
C GLU A 473 10.46 -17.14 22.52
N GLU A 474 11.34 -16.80 21.57
CA GLU A 474 11.58 -15.42 21.18
C GLU A 474 10.41 -14.87 20.36
N LEU A 475 9.85 -15.64 19.42
CA LEU A 475 8.60 -15.26 18.73
C LEU A 475 7.46 -14.95 19.72
N LEU A 476 7.34 -15.73 20.81
CA LEU A 476 6.36 -15.45 21.86
C LEU A 476 6.71 -14.17 22.63
N ARG A 477 7.98 -13.83 22.84
CA ARG A 477 8.39 -12.54 23.39
C ARG A 477 8.05 -11.40 22.44
N ILE A 478 8.31 -11.55 21.14
CA ILE A 478 7.95 -10.56 20.12
C ILE A 478 6.45 -10.24 20.17
N GLN A 479 5.58 -11.25 20.25
CA GLN A 479 4.14 -11.03 20.40
C GLN A 479 3.74 -10.38 21.73
N ASN A 480 4.37 -10.76 22.85
CA ASN A 480 3.86 -10.44 24.19
C ASN A 480 4.61 -9.30 24.91
N GLY A 481 5.76 -8.89 24.41
CA GLY A 481 6.67 -7.95 25.04
C GLY A 481 7.49 -8.54 26.19
N GLY A 482 8.43 -7.75 26.71
CA GLY A 482 9.36 -8.13 27.77
C GLY A 482 10.81 -7.82 27.42
N CYS A 483 11.72 -8.09 28.36
CA CYS A 483 13.16 -7.97 28.11
C CYS A 483 13.68 -9.24 27.43
N HIS A 484 14.63 -9.11 26.52
CA HIS A 484 15.36 -10.25 25.97
C HIS A 484 16.10 -11.01 27.09
N PRO A 485 16.09 -12.36 27.12
CA PRO A 485 16.68 -13.14 28.21
C PRO A 485 18.19 -12.95 28.41
N VAL A 486 18.92 -12.59 27.34
CA VAL A 486 20.38 -12.38 27.39
C VAL A 486 20.72 -10.91 27.55
N ASP A 487 20.18 -10.06 26.68
CA ASP A 487 20.53 -8.64 26.59
C ASP A 487 19.78 -7.75 27.58
N GLY A 488 18.68 -8.25 28.14
CA GLY A 488 17.80 -7.47 29.00
C GLY A 488 16.94 -6.50 28.19
N CYS A 489 16.54 -5.40 28.81
CA CYS A 489 15.78 -4.34 28.15
C CYS A 489 16.73 -3.21 27.75
N TYR A 490 16.72 -2.83 26.46
CA TYR A 490 17.51 -1.69 25.97
C TYR A 490 17.06 -0.36 26.61
N PHE A 491 15.77 -0.25 26.94
CA PHE A 491 15.18 0.88 27.66
C PHE A 491 14.54 0.41 28.99
N PRO A 492 15.29 0.40 30.11
CA PRO A 492 14.80 -0.18 31.38
C PRO A 492 13.54 0.45 31.97
N ASP A 493 13.32 1.75 31.69
CA ASP A 493 12.13 2.49 32.16
C ASP A 493 10.90 2.28 31.24
N GLU A 494 11.12 1.79 30.03
CA GLU A 494 10.10 1.52 29.01
C GLU A 494 10.38 0.16 28.35
N PRO A 495 10.11 -0.96 29.06
CA PRO A 495 10.31 -2.30 28.48
C PRO A 495 9.53 -2.48 27.18
N PHE A 496 10.11 -3.25 26.26
CA PHE A 496 9.50 -3.56 24.97
C PHE A 496 8.08 -4.11 25.14
N ALA A 497 7.13 -3.48 24.45
CA ALA A 497 5.70 -3.73 24.64
C ALA A 497 5.20 -4.98 23.91
N GLY A 498 5.95 -5.48 22.94
CA GLY A 498 5.52 -6.50 22.00
C GLY A 498 4.72 -5.93 20.83
N ALA A 499 4.35 -6.82 19.90
CA ALA A 499 3.43 -6.52 18.80
C ALA A 499 2.03 -6.19 19.35
N ASP A 500 1.48 -5.04 18.95
CA ASP A 500 0.08 -4.69 19.25
C ASP A 500 -0.92 -5.23 18.22
N TYR A 501 -0.38 -5.80 17.14
CA TYR A 501 -1.06 -6.65 16.16
C TYR A 501 -0.99 -8.13 16.54
N GLN A 502 -1.82 -8.95 15.90
CA GLN A 502 -1.89 -10.39 16.17
C GLN A 502 -1.13 -11.17 15.10
N TYR A 503 -0.11 -11.93 15.52
CA TYR A 503 0.47 -12.98 14.70
C TYR A 503 -0.43 -14.23 14.69
N LEU A 504 -0.59 -14.83 13.51
CA LEU A 504 -1.39 -16.02 13.28
C LEU A 504 -0.55 -17.19 12.73
N ALA A 505 -0.74 -18.38 13.27
CA ALA A 505 0.04 -19.58 12.91
C ALA A 505 -0.81 -20.87 13.01
N ALA A 506 -1.75 -21.05 12.08
CA ALA A 506 -2.73 -22.14 12.10
C ALA A 506 -2.10 -23.52 11.95
N ASN A 507 -1.05 -23.63 11.12
CA ASN A 507 -0.35 -24.89 10.87
C ASN A 507 0.87 -25.12 11.76
N VAL A 508 1.19 -24.21 12.69
CA VAL A 508 2.29 -24.38 13.65
C VAL A 508 1.73 -24.94 14.95
N VAL A 509 1.83 -26.26 15.14
CA VAL A 509 1.26 -26.98 16.28
C VAL A 509 2.32 -27.40 17.27
N LYS A 510 2.02 -27.30 18.57
CA LYS A 510 2.94 -27.77 19.61
C LYS A 510 2.93 -29.30 19.68
N LYS A 511 4.13 -29.90 19.69
CA LYS A 511 4.33 -31.37 19.80
C LYS A 511 3.77 -31.99 21.08
N ASP A 512 3.54 -31.18 22.10
CA ASP A 512 2.91 -31.62 23.35
C ASP A 512 1.38 -31.82 23.24
N GLY A 513 0.79 -31.47 22.08
CA GLY A 513 -0.63 -31.59 21.80
C GLY A 513 -1.50 -30.48 22.40
N SER A 514 -0.90 -29.38 22.88
CA SER A 514 -1.62 -28.25 23.50
C SER A 514 -2.20 -27.23 22.51
N GLY A 515 -2.30 -27.59 21.23
CA GLY A 515 -2.85 -26.74 20.14
C GLY A 515 -1.75 -26.00 19.36
N THR A 516 -2.17 -24.94 18.65
CA THR A 516 -1.27 -24.07 17.88
C THR A 516 -0.38 -23.22 18.79
N LEU A 517 0.81 -22.83 18.29
CA LEU A 517 1.77 -21.99 19.04
C LEU A 517 1.19 -20.60 19.35
N LEU A 518 0.65 -19.95 18.32
CA LEU A 518 -0.13 -18.71 18.35
C LEU A 518 -1.55 -18.99 17.86
N PRO A 519 -2.53 -18.07 18.01
CA PRO A 519 -3.85 -18.27 17.41
C PRO A 519 -3.75 -18.61 15.91
N GLY A 520 -4.51 -19.59 15.43
CA GLY A 520 -4.49 -19.93 14.00
C GLY A 520 -5.33 -19.01 13.13
N THR A 521 -6.42 -18.50 13.71
CA THR A 521 -7.40 -17.66 13.02
C THR A 521 -7.77 -16.45 13.87
N GLU A 522 -8.22 -15.39 13.21
CA GLU A 522 -8.84 -14.25 13.87
C GLU A 522 -10.05 -13.73 13.09
N VAL A 523 -11.07 -13.26 13.79
CA VAL A 523 -12.28 -12.68 13.17
C VAL A 523 -12.33 -11.19 13.47
N ARG A 524 -12.54 -10.37 12.44
CA ARG A 524 -12.75 -8.91 12.52
C ARG A 524 -14.18 -8.59 12.08
N GLU A 525 -14.83 -7.67 12.78
CA GLU A 525 -16.16 -7.16 12.40
C GLU A 525 -15.97 -5.93 11.52
N ILE A 526 -16.44 -5.99 10.28
CA ILE A 526 -16.40 -4.90 9.30
C ILE A 526 -17.82 -4.45 9.03
N ASP A 527 -18.19 -3.30 9.57
CA ASP A 527 -19.57 -2.77 9.55
C ASP A 527 -20.67 -3.82 9.84
N GLY A 528 -20.42 -4.65 10.86
CA GLY A 528 -21.32 -5.70 11.33
C GLY A 528 -21.29 -7.02 10.54
N VAL A 529 -20.36 -7.16 9.60
CA VAL A 529 -20.08 -8.42 8.90
C VAL A 529 -18.78 -9.04 9.44
N PRO A 530 -18.80 -10.30 9.92
CA PRO A 530 -17.58 -10.96 10.38
C PRO A 530 -16.73 -11.42 9.19
N VAL A 531 -15.44 -11.09 9.24
CA VAL A 531 -14.42 -11.50 8.27
C VAL A 531 -13.34 -12.30 8.99
N GLY A 532 -13.07 -13.52 8.51
CA GLY A 532 -12.10 -14.44 9.08
C GLY A 532 -10.75 -14.35 8.39
N PHE A 533 -9.68 -14.34 9.18
CA PHE A 533 -8.31 -14.39 8.74
C PHE A 533 -7.68 -15.70 9.22
N ILE A 534 -6.96 -16.39 8.34
CA ILE A 534 -6.21 -17.62 8.63
C ILE A 534 -4.74 -17.34 8.38
N GLY A 535 -3.88 -17.49 9.39
CA GLY A 535 -2.43 -17.33 9.21
C GLY A 535 -1.75 -18.66 8.95
N MET A 536 -0.96 -18.74 7.88
CA MET A 536 -0.29 -19.95 7.43
C MET A 536 1.20 -19.67 7.27
N THR A 537 2.01 -20.51 7.91
CA THR A 537 3.47 -20.50 7.81
C THR A 537 3.93 -21.54 6.79
N LEU A 538 5.04 -21.30 6.11
CA LEU A 538 5.65 -22.29 5.22
C LEU A 538 5.89 -23.64 5.91
N GLU A 539 5.40 -24.75 5.35
CA GLU A 539 5.62 -26.11 5.87
C GLU A 539 7.13 -26.44 5.97
N GLU A 540 7.92 -25.98 5.01
CA GLU A 540 9.38 -26.24 4.93
C GLU A 540 10.22 -25.44 5.94
N THR A 541 9.62 -24.59 6.78
CA THR A 541 10.32 -23.77 7.79
C THR A 541 11.39 -24.52 8.60
N PRO A 542 11.19 -25.78 9.07
CA PRO A 542 12.23 -26.53 9.80
C PRO A 542 13.55 -26.76 9.04
N THR A 543 13.56 -26.54 7.72
CA THR A 543 14.76 -26.64 6.88
C THR A 543 15.43 -25.28 6.63
N LEU A 544 14.73 -24.18 6.93
CA LEU A 544 15.13 -22.80 6.64
C LEU A 544 15.60 -22.03 7.87
N VAL A 545 15.20 -22.46 9.07
CA VAL A 545 15.69 -21.93 10.35
C VAL A 545 16.41 -23.01 11.16
N SER A 546 17.00 -22.64 12.30
CA SER A 546 17.65 -23.61 13.20
C SER A 546 16.66 -24.71 13.62
N PRO A 547 16.91 -25.99 13.29
CA PRO A 547 16.07 -27.11 13.73
C PRO A 547 15.90 -27.18 15.25
N GLY A 548 16.92 -26.77 16.02
CA GLY A 548 16.83 -26.63 17.48
C GLY A 548 15.80 -25.59 17.95
N GLY A 549 15.72 -24.43 17.28
CA GLY A 549 14.81 -23.33 17.63
C GLY A 549 13.32 -23.66 17.47
N VAL A 550 13.00 -24.60 16.57
CA VAL A 550 11.64 -25.07 16.28
C VAL A 550 11.36 -26.51 16.75
N ALA A 551 12.26 -27.10 17.54
CA ALA A 551 12.17 -28.50 17.93
C ALA A 551 10.87 -28.88 18.69
N THR A 552 10.18 -27.90 19.29
CA THR A 552 8.97 -28.06 20.11
C THR A 552 7.66 -28.00 19.31
N VAL A 553 7.71 -27.65 18.03
CA VAL A 553 6.55 -27.50 17.15
C VAL A 553 6.67 -28.38 15.90
N ASP A 554 5.53 -28.69 15.30
CA ASP A 554 5.40 -29.27 13.95
C ASP A 554 4.72 -28.24 13.05
N PHE A 555 5.11 -28.25 11.77
CA PHE A 555 4.51 -27.45 10.71
C PHE A 555 3.67 -28.41 9.85
N LEU A 556 2.37 -28.16 9.78
CA LEU A 556 1.43 -29.00 9.04
C LEU A 556 1.25 -28.47 7.61
N ASP A 557 0.80 -29.34 6.71
CA ASP A 557 0.42 -29.01 5.33
C ASP A 557 -0.53 -27.81 5.26
N GLU A 558 -0.24 -26.89 4.33
CA GLU A 558 -0.93 -25.62 4.25
C GLU A 558 -2.38 -25.77 3.78
N VAL A 559 -2.61 -26.64 2.79
CA VAL A 559 -3.92 -26.84 2.18
C VAL A 559 -4.87 -27.53 3.15
N GLU A 560 -4.46 -28.65 3.75
CA GLU A 560 -5.26 -29.40 4.70
C GLU A 560 -5.65 -28.52 5.90
N THR A 561 -4.70 -27.73 6.40
CA THR A 561 -4.92 -26.88 7.57
C THR A 561 -5.80 -25.67 7.26
N ALA A 562 -5.54 -24.96 6.16
CA ALA A 562 -6.34 -23.81 5.76
C ALA A 562 -7.80 -24.20 5.48
N ASN A 563 -8.01 -25.34 4.82
CA ASN A 563 -9.36 -25.85 4.53
C ASN A 563 -10.11 -26.22 5.83
N ALA A 564 -9.44 -26.86 6.79
CA ALA A 564 -10.05 -27.17 8.08
C ALA A 564 -10.37 -25.91 8.90
N ALA A 565 -9.52 -24.89 8.84
CA ALA A 565 -9.76 -23.60 9.48
C ALA A 565 -10.92 -22.85 8.82
N ALA A 566 -11.03 -22.87 7.49
CA ALA A 566 -12.14 -22.29 6.76
C ALA A 566 -13.47 -22.98 7.11
N GLU A 567 -13.50 -24.32 7.16
CA GLU A 567 -14.68 -25.08 7.61
C GLU A 567 -15.11 -24.66 9.03
N ALA A 568 -14.16 -24.48 9.94
CA ALA A 568 -14.43 -24.04 11.31
C ALA A 568 -14.99 -22.61 11.38
N LEU A 569 -14.49 -21.70 10.54
CA LEU A 569 -14.99 -20.33 10.41
C LEU A 569 -16.42 -20.29 9.84
N GLN A 570 -16.70 -21.04 8.78
CA GLN A 570 -18.06 -21.17 8.23
C GLN A 570 -19.03 -21.79 9.24
N ALA A 571 -18.58 -22.81 10.00
CA ALA A 571 -19.39 -23.39 11.09
C ALA A 571 -19.70 -22.36 12.21
N ALA A 572 -18.89 -21.32 12.34
CA ALA A 572 -19.12 -20.18 13.24
C ALA A 572 -19.94 -19.05 12.61
N GLY A 573 -20.33 -19.17 11.34
CA GLY A 573 -21.11 -18.18 10.59
C GLY A 573 -20.26 -17.07 9.94
N VAL A 574 -18.97 -17.31 9.74
CA VAL A 574 -18.06 -16.41 9.02
C VAL A 574 -17.93 -16.92 7.60
N GLU A 575 -18.46 -16.18 6.63
CA GLU A 575 -18.42 -16.58 5.20
C GLU A 575 -17.31 -15.87 4.44
N SER A 576 -16.97 -14.62 4.78
CA SER A 576 -15.82 -13.92 4.21
C SER A 576 -14.50 -14.40 4.84
N ILE A 577 -13.62 -15.04 4.07
CA ILE A 577 -12.39 -15.69 4.56
C ILE A 577 -11.16 -15.30 3.74
N VAL A 578 -10.15 -14.76 4.41
CA VAL A 578 -8.85 -14.38 3.83
C VAL A 578 -7.73 -15.25 4.44
N VAL A 579 -6.88 -15.81 3.60
CA VAL A 579 -5.67 -16.52 4.04
C VAL A 579 -4.46 -15.59 3.91
N LEU A 580 -3.71 -15.45 5.01
CA LEU A 580 -2.39 -14.83 5.04
C LEU A 580 -1.36 -15.96 5.01
N LEU A 581 -0.74 -16.21 3.86
CA LEU A 581 0.12 -17.36 3.60
C LEU A 581 1.56 -16.92 3.40
N HIS A 582 2.49 -17.40 4.21
CA HIS A 582 3.91 -17.17 3.98
C HIS A 582 4.51 -18.22 3.03
N GLU A 583 3.96 -18.31 1.83
CA GLU A 583 4.46 -19.05 0.67
C GLU A 583 3.86 -18.40 -0.58
N GLY A 584 4.60 -18.37 -1.68
CA GLY A 584 4.30 -17.56 -2.84
C GLY A 584 4.66 -18.22 -4.17
N GLY A 585 4.76 -17.39 -5.19
CA GLY A 585 5.06 -17.82 -6.55
C GLY A 585 5.96 -16.86 -7.30
N TYR A 586 6.06 -17.09 -8.61
CA TYR A 586 6.88 -16.32 -9.52
C TYR A 586 6.07 -15.86 -10.72
N SER A 587 6.13 -14.55 -11.00
CA SER A 587 5.54 -13.90 -12.17
C SER A 587 6.64 -13.35 -13.08
N THR A 588 6.38 -13.30 -14.39
CA THR A 588 7.38 -12.83 -15.38
C THR A 588 7.14 -11.41 -15.87
N THR A 589 6.19 -10.71 -15.25
CA THR A 589 5.68 -9.42 -15.70
C THR A 589 5.91 -8.29 -14.70
N THR A 590 5.25 -7.14 -14.91
CA THR A 590 5.34 -5.99 -14.01
C THR A 590 4.82 -6.32 -12.61
N TYR A 591 5.05 -5.44 -11.62
CA TYR A 591 4.63 -5.65 -10.23
C TYR A 591 3.11 -5.85 -10.01
N ASN A 592 2.27 -5.60 -11.01
CA ASN A 592 0.83 -5.89 -10.99
C ASN A 592 0.44 -7.09 -11.88
N GLY A 593 1.35 -7.61 -12.70
CA GLY A 593 1.05 -8.66 -13.65
C GLY A 593 1.16 -10.06 -13.06
N CYS A 594 0.36 -10.97 -13.61
CA CYS A 594 0.27 -12.37 -13.19
C CYS A 594 0.61 -13.37 -14.33
N GLU A 595 1.10 -12.88 -15.48
CA GLU A 595 1.35 -13.79 -16.60
C GLU A 595 2.51 -14.74 -16.29
N GLY A 596 2.25 -16.04 -16.46
CA GLY A 596 3.22 -17.09 -16.18
C GLY A 596 3.38 -17.43 -14.70
N ILE A 597 2.38 -17.14 -13.86
CA ILE A 597 2.41 -17.52 -12.44
C ILE A 597 2.79 -19.00 -12.27
N SER A 598 3.78 -19.23 -11.41
CA SER A 598 4.39 -20.54 -11.16
C SER A 598 4.90 -20.63 -9.72
N GLY A 599 5.40 -21.79 -9.30
CA GLY A 599 5.85 -22.03 -7.92
C GLY A 599 4.77 -22.66 -7.04
N PRO A 600 5.08 -22.91 -5.75
CA PRO A 600 4.22 -23.66 -4.83
C PRO A 600 2.80 -23.10 -4.71
N ILE A 601 2.64 -21.78 -4.80
CA ILE A 601 1.33 -21.13 -4.70
C ILE A 601 0.30 -21.67 -5.71
N VAL A 602 0.72 -22.14 -6.89
CA VAL A 602 -0.21 -22.68 -7.90
C VAL A 602 -0.89 -23.95 -7.38
N ASP A 603 -0.12 -24.86 -6.80
CA ASP A 603 -0.67 -26.12 -6.28
C ASP A 603 -1.44 -25.89 -4.98
N ILE A 604 -0.95 -25.02 -4.10
CA ILE A 604 -1.66 -24.62 -2.87
C ILE A 604 -3.02 -24.01 -3.23
N HIS A 605 -3.06 -22.99 -4.10
CA HIS A 605 -4.29 -22.35 -4.56
C HIS A 605 -5.31 -23.35 -5.13
N ASN A 606 -4.85 -24.31 -5.94
CA ASN A 606 -5.68 -25.36 -6.52
C ASN A 606 -6.22 -26.36 -5.48
N GLY A 607 -5.54 -26.49 -4.34
CA GLY A 607 -5.97 -27.33 -3.22
C GLY A 607 -6.90 -26.63 -2.23
N LEU A 608 -6.85 -25.29 -2.16
CA LEU A 608 -7.64 -24.50 -1.21
C LEU A 608 -9.14 -24.55 -1.51
N ASP A 609 -9.93 -24.77 -0.46
CA ASP A 609 -11.39 -24.90 -0.49
C ASP A 609 -12.04 -23.65 -1.11
N PRO A 610 -13.01 -23.79 -2.02
CA PRO A 610 -13.73 -22.67 -2.62
C PRO A 610 -14.35 -21.67 -1.64
N ALA A 611 -14.48 -21.97 -0.35
CA ALA A 611 -14.91 -21.00 0.68
C ALA A 611 -13.87 -19.91 1.00
N ILE A 612 -12.61 -20.08 0.62
CA ILE A 612 -11.56 -19.06 0.83
C ILE A 612 -11.62 -18.02 -0.30
N ASP A 613 -11.78 -16.74 0.03
CA ASP A 613 -12.04 -15.66 -0.92
C ASP A 613 -10.81 -15.01 -1.51
N ALA A 614 -9.77 -14.84 -0.69
CA ALA A 614 -8.54 -14.20 -1.08
C ALA A 614 -7.34 -14.80 -0.34
N VAL A 615 -6.17 -14.72 -0.97
CA VAL A 615 -4.89 -15.17 -0.41
C VAL A 615 -3.86 -14.07 -0.57
N VAL A 616 -3.33 -13.58 0.55
CA VAL A 616 -2.17 -12.68 0.59
C VAL A 616 -0.94 -13.55 0.84
N THR A 617 0.07 -13.45 -0.01
CA THR A 617 1.23 -14.35 -0.06
C THR A 617 2.56 -13.63 0.25
N GLY A 618 3.63 -14.39 0.50
CA GLY A 618 4.99 -13.89 0.78
C GLY A 618 6.08 -14.89 0.40
N HIS A 619 7.22 -14.87 1.11
CA HIS A 619 8.36 -15.80 1.03
C HIS A 619 9.23 -15.69 -0.23
N THR A 620 8.61 -15.63 -1.42
CA THR A 620 9.36 -15.67 -2.70
C THR A 620 9.90 -14.31 -3.14
N HIS A 621 9.58 -13.24 -2.41
CA HIS A 621 9.94 -11.84 -2.68
C HIS A 621 9.44 -11.32 -4.03
N GLN A 622 8.45 -11.98 -4.63
CA GLN A 622 7.91 -11.60 -5.93
C GLN A 622 6.65 -10.75 -5.81
N PRO A 623 6.47 -9.70 -6.62
CA PRO A 623 5.21 -8.97 -6.71
C PRO A 623 4.29 -9.58 -7.77
N TYR A 624 3.00 -9.70 -7.44
CA TYR A 624 1.93 -10.01 -8.40
C TYR A 624 0.55 -9.72 -7.82
N VAL A 625 -0.42 -9.53 -8.72
CA VAL A 625 -1.85 -9.49 -8.41
C VAL A 625 -2.58 -10.42 -9.37
N CYS A 626 -3.07 -11.55 -8.87
CA CYS A 626 -3.63 -12.63 -9.68
C CYS A 626 -5.11 -12.84 -9.36
N HIS A 627 -5.95 -12.94 -10.40
CA HIS A 627 -7.31 -13.48 -10.30
C HIS A 627 -7.30 -14.88 -10.92
N LEU A 628 -7.18 -15.91 -10.07
CA LEU A 628 -7.10 -17.31 -10.49
C LEU A 628 -8.46 -17.99 -10.32
N GLU A 629 -8.78 -18.98 -11.16
CA GLU A 629 -9.97 -19.81 -10.95
C GLU A 629 -9.74 -20.76 -9.77
N ASP A 630 -10.61 -20.73 -8.78
CA ASP A 630 -10.66 -21.70 -7.68
C ASP A 630 -11.15 -23.08 -8.18
N PRO A 631 -11.16 -24.13 -7.33
CA PRO A 631 -11.63 -25.46 -7.73
C PRO A 631 -13.10 -25.54 -8.17
N ALA A 632 -13.92 -24.52 -7.84
CA ALA A 632 -15.30 -24.40 -8.29
C ALA A 632 -15.44 -23.57 -9.59
N GLY A 633 -14.34 -22.98 -10.09
CA GLY A 633 -14.31 -22.13 -11.27
C GLY A 633 -14.65 -20.66 -11.01
N ASN A 634 -14.67 -20.22 -9.75
CA ASN A 634 -14.89 -18.82 -9.38
C ASN A 634 -13.55 -18.08 -9.30
N PRO A 635 -13.50 -16.77 -9.60
CA PRO A 635 -12.28 -16.00 -9.43
C PRO A 635 -11.90 -15.92 -7.95
N ARG A 636 -10.62 -16.11 -7.61
CA ARG A 636 -10.01 -15.88 -6.30
C ARG A 636 -8.81 -14.97 -6.47
N LEU A 637 -8.71 -13.97 -5.60
CA LEU A 637 -7.57 -13.06 -5.56
C LEU A 637 -6.38 -13.73 -4.87
N VAL A 638 -5.19 -13.67 -5.49
CA VAL A 638 -3.91 -14.11 -4.92
C VAL A 638 -2.88 -13.01 -5.14
N THR A 639 -2.31 -12.44 -4.08
CA THR A 639 -1.44 -11.25 -4.16
C THR A 639 -0.13 -11.41 -3.43
N SER A 640 0.90 -10.68 -3.86
CA SER A 640 2.17 -10.50 -3.13
C SER A 640 2.76 -9.13 -3.46
N ALA A 641 3.42 -8.51 -2.49
CA ALA A 641 3.94 -7.14 -2.55
C ALA A 641 5.48 -7.08 -2.50
N ALA A 642 6.15 -7.97 -3.24
CA ALA A 642 7.62 -8.06 -3.26
C ALA A 642 8.23 -8.21 -1.84
N GLN A 643 9.02 -7.25 -1.38
CA GLN A 643 9.75 -7.30 -0.10
C GLN A 643 10.15 -5.90 0.38
N TRP A 644 10.63 -5.82 1.64
CA TRP A 644 11.32 -4.68 2.25
C TRP A 644 10.52 -3.39 2.30
N GLY A 645 9.18 -3.51 2.33
CA GLY A 645 8.27 -2.36 2.31
C GLY A 645 8.35 -1.52 1.03
N GLY A 646 8.84 -2.08 -0.08
CA GLY A 646 8.92 -1.38 -1.37
C GLY A 646 7.57 -1.26 -2.09
N LEU A 647 6.62 -2.14 -1.77
CA LEU A 647 5.26 -2.14 -2.27
C LEU A 647 4.25 -2.35 -1.14
N VAL A 648 3.03 -1.87 -1.36
CA VAL A 648 1.82 -2.25 -0.62
C VAL A 648 0.76 -2.67 -1.62
N THR A 649 0.12 -3.82 -1.43
CA THR A 649 -1.09 -4.19 -2.16
C THR A 649 -2.29 -3.48 -1.53
N ALA A 650 -3.01 -2.67 -2.30
CA ALA A 650 -4.30 -2.11 -1.92
C ALA A 650 -5.41 -2.92 -2.60
N THR A 651 -6.27 -3.56 -1.79
CA THR A 651 -7.38 -4.40 -2.23
C THR A 651 -8.69 -3.88 -1.69
N ASP A 652 -9.73 -3.80 -2.53
CA ASP A 652 -11.12 -3.63 -2.11
C ASP A 652 -11.85 -4.98 -2.20
N LEU A 653 -12.37 -5.45 -1.06
CA LEU A 653 -13.17 -6.66 -0.92
C LEU A 653 -14.64 -6.28 -0.65
N PRO A 654 -15.49 -6.18 -1.68
CA PRO A 654 -16.93 -6.01 -1.50
C PRO A 654 -17.56 -7.28 -0.93
N ILE A 655 -18.34 -7.14 0.13
CA ILE A 655 -19.00 -8.21 0.88
C ILE A 655 -20.51 -7.98 0.83
N ASP A 656 -21.30 -8.97 0.44
CA ASP A 656 -22.76 -8.88 0.48
C ASP A 656 -23.25 -9.05 1.92
N ARG A 657 -23.98 -8.06 2.47
CA ARG A 657 -24.48 -8.07 3.86
C ARG A 657 -25.49 -9.18 4.15
N THR A 658 -26.17 -9.69 3.12
CA THR A 658 -27.19 -10.73 3.26
C THR A 658 -26.54 -12.11 3.37
N THR A 659 -25.51 -12.39 2.57
CA THR A 659 -24.79 -13.67 2.63
C THR A 659 -23.63 -13.64 3.64
N GLY A 660 -23.04 -12.46 3.90
CA GLY A 660 -21.81 -12.30 4.65
C GLY A 660 -20.55 -12.68 3.87
N ASP A 661 -20.67 -12.88 2.56
CA ASP A 661 -19.66 -13.46 1.68
C ASP A 661 -19.14 -12.45 0.66
N VAL A 662 -17.90 -12.63 0.20
CA VAL A 662 -17.23 -11.72 -0.74
C VAL A 662 -17.86 -11.85 -2.14
N ILE A 663 -18.16 -10.72 -2.75
CA ILE A 663 -18.60 -10.64 -4.16
C ILE A 663 -17.37 -10.70 -5.05
N ARG A 664 -16.83 -11.90 -5.26
CA ARG A 664 -15.50 -12.10 -5.87
C ARG A 664 -15.34 -11.50 -7.27
N GLU A 665 -16.41 -11.41 -8.04
CA GLU A 665 -16.39 -10.79 -9.37
C GLU A 665 -16.15 -9.27 -9.34
N LYS A 666 -16.31 -8.64 -8.17
CA LYS A 666 -16.14 -7.20 -7.95
C LYS A 666 -14.88 -6.84 -7.18
N VAL A 667 -14.10 -7.83 -6.73
CA VAL A 667 -12.83 -7.57 -6.01
C VAL A 667 -11.86 -6.84 -6.93
N THR A 668 -11.28 -5.75 -6.43
CA THR A 668 -10.22 -5.01 -7.13
C THR A 668 -8.95 -4.98 -6.29
N SER A 669 -7.78 -5.02 -6.93
CA SER A 669 -6.51 -5.03 -6.22
C SER A 669 -5.38 -4.49 -7.07
N ASN A 670 -4.47 -3.72 -6.46
CA ASN A 670 -3.27 -3.18 -7.12
C ASN A 670 -2.11 -3.04 -6.14
N ASN A 671 -0.92 -3.43 -6.55
CA ASN A 671 0.34 -3.09 -5.92
C ASN A 671 0.69 -1.61 -6.17
N LYS A 672 1.05 -0.91 -5.08
CA LYS A 672 1.41 0.50 -5.02
C LYS A 672 2.86 0.66 -4.60
N LEU A 673 3.63 1.41 -5.39
CA LEU A 673 5.02 1.74 -5.08
C LEU A 673 5.09 2.64 -3.84
N VAL A 674 5.95 2.27 -2.90
CA VAL A 674 6.28 3.09 -1.73
C VAL A 674 7.38 4.07 -2.13
N LEU A 675 6.99 5.14 -2.83
CA LEU A 675 7.91 6.17 -3.30
C LEU A 675 8.42 7.05 -2.15
N ARG A 676 9.65 7.54 -2.30
CA ARG A 676 10.32 8.36 -1.27
C ARG A 676 9.97 9.85 -1.35
N GLU A 677 8.68 10.15 -1.28
CA GLU A 677 8.17 11.52 -1.45
C GLU A 677 8.09 12.27 -0.11
N PHE A 678 7.41 11.69 0.88
CA PHE A 678 7.16 12.30 2.18
C PHE A 678 7.54 11.33 3.31
N ALA A 679 8.50 11.71 4.15
CA ALA A 679 8.91 10.92 5.31
C ALA A 679 7.99 11.21 6.51
N ASP A 680 7.48 10.17 7.18
CA ASP A 680 6.67 10.30 8.40
C ASP A 680 7.53 10.70 9.62
N PRO A 681 7.28 11.86 10.25
CA PRO A 681 8.06 12.34 11.39
C PRO A 681 7.94 11.49 12.67
N VAL A 682 6.91 10.66 12.81
CA VAL A 682 6.79 9.72 13.95
C VAL A 682 7.76 8.56 13.77
N GLN A 683 7.87 8.04 12.54
CA GLN A 683 8.86 7.03 12.20
C GLN A 683 10.29 7.58 12.27
N THR A 684 10.52 8.83 11.87
CA THR A 684 11.82 9.50 12.06
C THR A 684 12.25 9.48 13.54
N GLN A 685 11.33 9.76 14.46
CA GLN A 685 11.62 9.75 15.90
C GLN A 685 11.95 8.34 16.42
N LEU A 686 11.30 7.31 15.87
CA LEU A 686 11.64 5.91 16.17
C LEU A 686 13.05 5.59 15.69
N LEU A 687 13.39 5.92 14.45
CA LEU A 687 14.72 5.70 13.89
C LEU A 687 15.78 6.43 14.73
N ASP A 688 15.57 7.70 15.07
CA ASP A 688 16.49 8.49 15.90
C ASP A 688 16.71 7.88 17.29
N LYS A 689 15.66 7.32 17.91
CA LYS A 689 15.73 6.61 19.19
C LYS A 689 16.70 5.42 19.12
N TRP A 690 16.60 4.60 18.07
CA TRP A 690 17.40 3.38 17.94
C TRP A 690 18.81 3.65 17.38
N ARG A 691 18.96 4.61 16.45
CA ARG A 691 20.25 5.11 15.96
C ARG A 691 21.16 5.63 17.08
N ALA A 692 20.57 6.28 18.08
CA ALA A 692 21.31 6.74 19.26
C ALA A 692 22.02 5.61 20.03
N LEU A 693 21.57 4.35 19.89
CA LEU A 693 22.23 3.16 20.43
C LEU A 693 23.16 2.50 19.40
N SER A 694 22.75 2.43 18.12
CA SER A 694 23.44 1.64 17.11
C SER A 694 24.62 2.36 16.45
N ASP A 695 24.58 3.68 16.24
CA ASP A 695 25.54 4.41 15.37
C ASP A 695 26.99 4.25 15.82
N ALA A 696 27.23 4.25 17.14
CA ALA A 696 28.57 4.10 17.69
C ALA A 696 29.16 2.71 17.43
N ILE A 697 28.31 1.68 17.35
CA ILE A 697 28.70 0.30 17.04
C ILE A 697 28.82 0.13 15.53
N ALA A 698 27.83 0.63 14.78
CA ALA A 698 27.73 0.54 13.33
C ALA A 698 29.03 0.96 12.63
N GLY A 699 29.49 2.19 12.91
CA GLY A 699 30.66 2.80 12.25
C GLY A 699 32.02 2.35 12.79
N GLN A 700 32.07 1.34 13.68
CA GLN A 700 33.35 0.81 14.14
C GLN A 700 34.06 0.09 13.00
N VAL A 701 35.20 0.61 12.55
CA VAL A 701 36.07 -0.10 11.60
C VAL A 701 36.67 -1.34 12.26
N VAL A 702 36.40 -2.50 11.68
CA VAL A 702 36.84 -3.82 12.15
C VAL A 702 37.90 -4.48 11.27
N GLY A 703 38.08 -4.00 10.04
CA GLY A 703 39.09 -4.50 9.10
C GLY A 703 39.19 -3.66 7.84
N ASN A 704 39.84 -4.20 6.81
CA ASN A 704 39.87 -3.58 5.48
C ASN A 704 40.13 -4.61 4.37
N HIS A 705 39.75 -4.25 3.15
CA HIS A 705 39.98 -4.96 1.90
C HIS A 705 40.51 -4.01 0.81
N VAL A 706 41.12 -4.56 -0.24
CA VAL A 706 41.80 -3.77 -1.29
C VAL A 706 41.15 -3.86 -2.68
N GLU A 707 40.09 -4.67 -2.80
CA GLU A 707 39.25 -4.81 -3.99
C GLU A 707 37.85 -5.26 -3.58
N ASP A 708 36.87 -5.13 -4.49
CA ASP A 708 35.51 -5.62 -4.23
C ASP A 708 35.53 -7.14 -3.98
N ILE A 709 34.85 -7.56 -2.92
CA ILE A 709 34.60 -8.98 -2.62
C ILE A 709 33.09 -9.19 -2.73
N LEU A 710 32.67 -9.87 -3.79
CA LEU A 710 31.27 -9.93 -4.18
C LEU A 710 30.60 -11.23 -3.72
N GLY A 711 29.39 -11.11 -3.17
CA GLY A 711 28.44 -12.20 -3.04
C GLY A 711 27.57 -12.33 -4.28
N ASP A 712 26.47 -13.07 -4.17
CA ASP A 712 25.45 -13.13 -5.23
C ASP A 712 24.42 -12.01 -5.04
N ALA A 713 24.47 -11.01 -5.93
CA ALA A 713 23.47 -9.93 -5.99
C ALA A 713 22.27 -10.26 -6.90
N SER A 714 22.27 -11.40 -7.59
CA SER A 714 21.26 -11.78 -8.58
C SER A 714 20.16 -12.70 -8.06
N GLY A 715 20.38 -13.30 -6.88
CA GLY A 715 19.51 -14.33 -6.31
C GLY A 715 19.79 -15.74 -6.82
N ASP A 716 20.78 -15.90 -7.71
CA ASP A 716 21.32 -17.20 -8.14
C ASP A 716 22.16 -17.84 -7.03
N ARG A 717 21.56 -18.78 -6.32
CA ARG A 717 22.23 -19.56 -5.27
C ARG A 717 23.02 -20.75 -5.82
N GLY A 718 23.08 -20.94 -7.13
CA GLY A 718 23.77 -22.07 -7.77
C GLY A 718 25.24 -21.84 -8.09
N ILE A 719 25.79 -20.66 -7.80
CA ILE A 719 27.13 -20.24 -8.20
C ILE A 719 28.12 -20.16 -7.01
N GLU A 720 29.39 -20.42 -7.29
CA GLU A 720 30.48 -20.07 -6.36
C GLU A 720 30.66 -18.55 -6.32
N THR A 721 30.84 -17.98 -5.11
CA THR A 721 31.10 -16.54 -4.95
C THR A 721 32.32 -16.29 -4.04
N PRO A 722 33.14 -15.27 -4.33
CA PRO A 722 34.31 -14.97 -3.52
C PRO A 722 33.95 -14.61 -2.07
N MET A 723 32.81 -13.96 -1.83
CA MET A 723 32.37 -13.67 -0.46
C MET A 723 32.02 -14.94 0.33
N THR A 724 31.34 -15.92 -0.27
CA THR A 724 30.98 -17.16 0.44
C THR A 724 32.24 -17.97 0.79
N ASN A 725 33.24 -17.96 -0.09
CA ASN A 725 34.55 -18.55 0.19
C ASN A 725 35.30 -17.81 1.32
N LEU A 726 35.22 -16.48 1.37
CA LEU A 726 35.84 -15.68 2.43
C LEU A 726 35.21 -16.00 3.80
N VAL A 727 33.89 -16.14 3.84
CA VAL A 727 33.19 -16.54 5.07
C VAL A 727 33.55 -17.97 5.46
N ALA A 728 33.68 -18.89 4.50
CA ALA A 728 34.19 -20.24 4.77
C ALA A 728 35.62 -20.22 5.35
N ASP A 729 36.49 -19.32 4.88
CA ASP A 729 37.83 -19.09 5.43
C ASP A 729 37.77 -18.58 6.87
N ALA A 730 36.88 -17.61 7.14
CA ALA A 730 36.68 -17.08 8.48
C ALA A 730 36.20 -18.19 9.44
N ILE A 731 35.28 -19.05 9.01
CA ILE A 731 34.81 -20.19 9.80
C ILE A 731 35.96 -21.17 10.07
N LEU A 732 36.76 -21.51 9.06
CA LEU A 732 37.92 -22.39 9.24
C LEU A 732 38.90 -21.79 10.25
N TRP A 733 39.21 -20.50 10.12
CA TRP A 733 40.10 -19.78 11.04
C TRP A 733 39.60 -19.82 12.49
N GLY A 734 38.30 -19.61 12.69
CA GLY A 734 37.66 -19.65 14.00
C GLY A 734 37.61 -21.03 14.66
N THR A 735 37.83 -22.09 13.89
CA THR A 735 37.70 -23.49 14.33
C THR A 735 38.99 -24.31 14.19
N ALA A 736 40.06 -23.74 13.64
CA ALA A 736 41.34 -24.42 13.41
C ALA A 736 42.13 -24.75 14.70
N GLY A 737 41.85 -24.06 15.82
CA GLY A 737 42.48 -24.35 17.11
C GLY A 737 42.06 -25.72 17.65
N GLU A 738 42.98 -26.47 18.26
CA GLU A 738 42.70 -27.83 18.79
C GLU A 738 41.55 -27.81 19.82
N GLU A 739 41.47 -26.76 20.63
CA GLU A 739 40.40 -26.52 21.59
C GLU A 739 39.07 -26.03 20.98
N LEU A 740 39.09 -25.55 19.75
CA LEU A 740 37.93 -25.04 19.00
C LEU A 740 37.41 -26.02 17.94
N GLY A 741 38.06 -27.18 17.81
CA GLY A 741 37.64 -28.25 16.93
C GLY A 741 38.77 -28.81 16.08
N GLY A 742 39.80 -28.04 15.77
CA GLY A 742 40.92 -28.47 14.90
C GLY A 742 40.50 -28.70 13.45
N ALA A 743 39.55 -27.88 12.94
CA ALA A 743 39.01 -28.04 11.59
C ALA A 743 40.07 -27.91 10.49
N GLU A 744 39.89 -28.69 9.43
CA GLU A 744 40.77 -28.76 8.25
C GLU A 744 40.05 -28.27 6.98
N ILE A 745 38.73 -28.38 6.94
CA ILE A 745 37.85 -27.99 5.83
C ILE A 745 36.67 -27.23 6.42
N SER A 746 36.22 -26.17 5.76
CA SER A 746 35.00 -25.46 6.14
C SER A 746 34.07 -25.22 4.95
N PHE A 747 32.77 -25.24 5.22
CA PHE A 747 31.68 -24.99 4.27
C PHE A 747 30.76 -23.88 4.75
N MET A 748 30.34 -23.03 3.81
CA MET A 748 29.32 -21.99 4.00
C MET A 748 28.32 -22.03 2.85
N ASN A 749 27.02 -22.03 3.15
CA ASN A 749 25.99 -21.94 2.10
C ASN A 749 25.87 -20.51 1.59
N VAL A 750 25.71 -20.34 0.27
CA VAL A 750 25.50 -19.01 -0.35
C VAL A 750 24.27 -18.32 0.26
N GLY A 751 23.26 -19.08 0.68
CA GLY A 751 22.05 -18.62 1.40
C GLY A 751 22.33 -17.75 2.62
N GLY A 752 23.32 -18.16 3.42
CA GLY A 752 23.67 -17.55 4.70
C GLY A 752 24.57 -16.32 4.60
N VAL A 753 25.07 -15.98 3.41
CA VAL A 753 25.86 -14.77 3.15
C VAL A 753 24.97 -13.72 2.50
N ARG A 754 24.83 -12.56 3.13
CA ARG A 754 23.75 -11.61 2.79
C ARG A 754 24.21 -10.30 2.15
N ALA A 755 25.50 -9.99 2.16
CA ALA A 755 26.04 -8.77 1.57
C ALA A 755 27.40 -8.99 0.89
N SER A 756 27.77 -8.03 0.04
CA SER A 756 29.11 -7.90 -0.57
C SER A 756 29.93 -6.83 0.17
N LEU A 757 31.24 -6.83 -0.04
CA LEU A 757 32.12 -5.74 0.35
C LEU A 757 32.55 -4.96 -0.88
N HIS A 758 32.21 -3.68 -0.93
CA HIS A 758 32.54 -2.77 -2.03
C HIS A 758 33.65 -1.80 -1.62
N MET A 759 34.52 -1.44 -2.56
CA MET A 759 35.58 -0.45 -2.31
C MET A 759 35.02 0.94 -2.04
N ASP A 760 33.85 1.26 -2.59
CA ASP A 760 33.16 2.50 -2.31
C ASP A 760 32.55 2.43 -0.90
N PRO A 761 32.81 3.43 -0.03
CA PRO A 761 32.29 3.42 1.33
C PRO A 761 30.76 3.56 1.35
N THR A 762 30.13 2.90 2.31
CA THR A 762 28.69 2.94 2.59
C THR A 762 28.33 3.98 3.65
N GLY A 763 29.31 4.48 4.42
CA GLY A 763 29.16 5.50 5.45
C GLY A 763 30.32 6.50 5.53
N ASP A 764 30.73 6.83 6.76
CA ASP A 764 31.81 7.80 7.05
C ASP A 764 33.22 7.17 6.99
N GLU A 765 33.32 5.86 6.79
CA GLU A 765 34.57 5.11 6.66
C GLU A 765 35.33 5.41 5.36
N GLY A 766 36.61 5.06 5.35
CA GLY A 766 37.47 5.17 4.18
C GLY A 766 37.21 4.07 3.14
N PRO A 767 37.57 4.29 1.86
CA PRO A 767 37.45 3.25 0.83
C PRO A 767 38.14 1.94 1.23
N GLY A 768 37.39 0.83 1.17
CA GLY A 768 37.84 -0.50 1.56
C GLY A 768 37.97 -0.73 3.07
N GLU A 769 37.62 0.22 3.94
CA GLU A 769 37.47 -0.06 5.37
C GLU A 769 36.19 -0.88 5.59
N ILE A 770 36.26 -1.88 6.48
CA ILE A 770 35.11 -2.73 6.82
C ILE A 770 34.57 -2.28 8.16
N THR A 771 33.29 -1.95 8.23
CA THR A 771 32.58 -1.58 9.45
C THR A 771 31.91 -2.78 10.13
N TYR A 772 31.52 -2.61 11.39
CA TYR A 772 30.73 -3.62 12.10
C TYR A 772 29.36 -3.82 11.45
N ALA A 773 28.73 -2.75 10.98
CA ALA A 773 27.44 -2.83 10.27
C ALA A 773 27.56 -3.64 8.97
N GLU A 774 28.62 -3.46 8.17
CA GLU A 774 28.87 -4.27 6.98
C GLU A 774 29.16 -5.72 7.34
N SER A 775 29.86 -5.98 8.44
CA SER A 775 30.09 -7.35 8.94
C SER A 775 28.78 -8.04 9.32
N TYR A 776 27.87 -7.32 9.99
CA TYR A 776 26.53 -7.81 10.31
C TYR A 776 25.73 -8.07 9.04
N ALA A 777 25.77 -7.16 8.07
CA ALA A 777 25.07 -7.33 6.79
C ALA A 777 25.58 -8.57 6.02
N ILE A 778 26.80 -9.03 6.25
CA ILE A 778 27.31 -10.29 5.67
C ILE A 778 26.76 -11.51 6.40
N ALA A 779 26.76 -11.52 7.74
CA ALA A 779 26.36 -12.64 8.60
C ALA A 779 25.38 -12.20 9.70
N PRO A 780 24.08 -12.04 9.39
CA PRO A 780 23.10 -11.44 10.31
C PRO A 780 22.36 -12.45 11.21
N PHE A 781 22.72 -13.74 11.18
CA PHE A 781 21.88 -14.81 11.72
C PHE A 781 22.27 -15.28 13.13
N GLY A 782 23.43 -14.90 13.65
CA GLY A 782 23.85 -15.29 15.00
C GLY A 782 24.11 -16.80 15.16
N ASN A 783 24.48 -17.50 14.09
CA ASN A 783 24.71 -18.94 14.15
C ASN A 783 26.00 -19.25 14.93
N LEU A 784 26.03 -20.39 15.62
CA LEU A 784 27.28 -20.91 16.17
C LEU A 784 28.11 -21.61 15.08
N LEU A 785 29.42 -21.36 15.08
CA LEU A 785 30.36 -22.23 14.37
C LEU A 785 30.43 -23.57 15.07
N VAL A 786 30.56 -24.65 14.28
CA VAL A 786 30.72 -26.00 14.81
C VAL A 786 31.74 -26.78 14.02
N SER A 787 32.36 -27.78 14.67
CA SER A 787 33.26 -28.74 14.02
C SER A 787 32.80 -30.17 14.29
N ILE A 788 32.82 -30.99 13.24
CA ILE A 788 32.41 -32.40 13.23
C ILE A 788 33.43 -33.26 12.49
N ASP A 789 33.50 -34.54 12.87
CA ASP A 789 34.25 -35.57 12.17
C ASP A 789 33.39 -36.15 11.06
N MET A 790 33.86 -36.06 9.82
CA MET A 790 33.17 -36.57 8.62
C MET A 790 34.11 -37.45 7.80
N THR A 791 33.58 -38.51 7.18
CA THR A 791 34.37 -39.29 6.21
C THR A 791 34.47 -38.55 4.87
N GLY A 792 35.46 -38.88 4.03
CA GLY A 792 35.51 -38.38 2.67
C GLY A 792 34.22 -38.68 1.87
N ALA A 793 33.56 -39.81 2.16
CA ALA A 793 32.26 -40.15 1.59
C ALA A 793 31.13 -39.22 2.08
N ASP A 794 31.12 -38.84 3.36
CA ASP A 794 30.13 -37.88 3.89
C ASP A 794 30.35 -36.48 3.29
N ILE A 795 31.60 -36.04 3.15
CA ILE A 795 31.95 -34.77 2.49
C ILE A 795 31.47 -34.77 1.03
N LYS A 796 31.70 -35.87 0.30
CA LYS A 796 31.17 -36.02 -1.06
C LYS A 796 29.64 -35.91 -1.06
N ALA A 797 28.97 -36.55 -0.10
CA ALA A 797 27.52 -36.53 -0.02
C ALA A 797 26.97 -35.12 0.23
N VAL A 798 27.60 -34.33 1.12
CA VAL A 798 27.29 -32.90 1.32
C VAL A 798 27.41 -32.13 0.01
N LEU A 799 28.53 -32.28 -0.70
CA LEU A 799 28.75 -31.55 -1.94
C LEU A 799 27.78 -31.97 -3.05
N GLU A 800 27.35 -33.23 -3.11
CA GLU A 800 26.33 -33.69 -4.05
C GLU A 800 24.94 -33.12 -3.73
N GLN A 801 24.65 -32.83 -2.45
CA GLN A 801 23.40 -32.19 -2.00
C GLN A 801 23.29 -30.71 -2.41
N GLN A 802 24.33 -30.13 -3.01
CA GLN A 802 24.23 -28.84 -3.69
C GLN A 802 23.22 -28.88 -4.84
N PHE A 803 22.93 -30.07 -5.40
CA PHE A 803 21.85 -30.30 -6.35
C PHE A 803 20.83 -31.32 -5.81
N ASP A 804 19.58 -30.88 -5.68
CA ASP A 804 18.44 -31.74 -5.39
C ASP A 804 17.27 -31.38 -6.31
N PRO A 805 16.88 -32.25 -7.26
CA PRO A 805 15.80 -31.96 -8.20
C PRO A 805 14.43 -31.84 -7.53
N ASP A 806 14.27 -32.42 -6.33
CA ASP A 806 13.02 -32.47 -5.58
C ASP A 806 12.92 -31.34 -4.54
N ARG A 807 14.00 -30.58 -4.31
CA ARG A 807 14.01 -29.37 -3.47
C ARG A 807 13.45 -28.19 -4.25
N GLY A 808 12.55 -27.40 -3.64
CA GLY A 808 11.91 -26.24 -4.27
C GLY A 808 12.89 -25.32 -5.02
N ARG A 809 14.06 -25.06 -4.41
CA ARG A 809 15.24 -24.49 -5.09
C ARG A 809 16.27 -25.59 -5.38
N GLN A 810 16.41 -25.96 -6.65
CA GLN A 810 17.21 -27.13 -7.04
C GLN A 810 18.70 -27.01 -6.72
N TYR A 811 19.27 -25.82 -6.89
CA TYR A 811 20.70 -25.56 -6.68
C TYR A 811 20.95 -24.67 -5.47
N LEU A 812 21.85 -25.12 -4.59
CA LEU A 812 22.39 -24.38 -3.45
C LEU A 812 23.89 -24.66 -3.36
N ALA A 813 24.70 -23.74 -3.86
CA ALA A 813 26.16 -23.84 -3.82
C ALA A 813 26.70 -23.64 -2.39
N LEU A 814 27.83 -24.29 -2.13
CA LEU A 814 28.63 -24.12 -0.92
C LEU A 814 29.93 -23.41 -1.30
N GLY A 815 30.21 -22.29 -0.62
CA GLY A 815 31.57 -21.78 -0.54
C GLY A 815 32.43 -22.73 0.29
N VAL A 816 33.68 -22.89 -0.13
CA VAL A 816 34.63 -23.81 0.48
C VAL A 816 35.85 -23.06 0.95
N SER A 817 36.44 -23.47 2.08
CA SER A 817 37.60 -22.80 2.67
C SER A 817 38.91 -22.99 1.88
N GLU A 818 39.88 -22.14 2.16
CA GLU A 818 41.22 -22.18 1.60
C GLU A 818 41.83 -23.56 1.79
N GLY A 819 42.45 -24.07 0.74
CA GLY A 819 43.06 -25.40 0.72
C GLY A 819 42.12 -26.51 0.30
N PHE A 820 40.80 -26.33 0.26
CA PHE A 820 39.87 -27.33 -0.26
C PHE A 820 39.39 -26.96 -1.68
N THR A 821 39.40 -27.94 -2.60
CA THR A 821 38.93 -27.76 -3.98
C THR A 821 38.20 -29.00 -4.48
N TYR A 822 37.28 -28.84 -5.44
CA TYR A 822 36.63 -29.97 -6.13
C TYR A 822 36.18 -29.58 -7.55
N THR A 823 35.78 -30.58 -8.33
CA THR A 823 35.16 -30.39 -9.66
C THR A 823 33.67 -30.68 -9.60
N TRP A 824 32.87 -29.81 -10.21
CA TRP A 824 31.45 -29.98 -10.48
C TRP A 824 31.21 -30.23 -11.98
N ASP A 825 30.45 -31.27 -12.30
CA ASP A 825 29.99 -31.57 -13.67
C ASP A 825 28.47 -31.70 -13.69
N ASP A 826 27.79 -30.62 -14.08
CA ASP A 826 26.34 -30.58 -14.14
C ASP A 826 25.73 -31.56 -15.16
N SER A 827 26.53 -32.09 -16.10
CA SER A 827 26.06 -33.12 -17.04
C SER A 827 25.91 -34.51 -16.42
N GLN A 828 26.46 -34.74 -15.23
CA GLN A 828 26.36 -36.02 -14.52
C GLN A 828 25.02 -36.17 -13.78
N PRO A 829 24.56 -37.41 -13.56
CA PRO A 829 23.39 -37.67 -12.75
C PRO A 829 23.60 -37.26 -11.28
N GLN A 830 22.50 -36.96 -10.58
CA GLN A 830 22.50 -36.68 -9.13
C GLN A 830 23.30 -37.74 -8.35
N GLY A 831 24.15 -37.29 -7.42
CA GLY A 831 25.05 -38.15 -6.65
C GLY A 831 26.37 -38.51 -7.35
N SER A 832 26.58 -38.03 -8.59
CA SER A 832 27.83 -38.19 -9.35
C SER A 832 28.34 -36.88 -9.97
N LYS A 833 27.83 -35.72 -9.55
CA LYS A 833 28.24 -34.40 -10.07
C LYS A 833 29.57 -33.93 -9.48
N VAL A 834 30.02 -34.49 -8.36
CA VAL A 834 31.25 -34.10 -7.65
C VAL A 834 32.40 -35.08 -7.90
N SER A 835 33.55 -34.55 -8.33
CA SER A 835 34.81 -35.30 -8.46
C SER A 835 36.03 -34.50 -7.99
N ASP A 836 37.20 -35.14 -7.98
CA ASP A 836 38.51 -34.50 -7.76
C ASP A 836 38.59 -33.64 -6.48
N MET A 837 37.99 -34.11 -5.38
CA MET A 837 38.09 -33.45 -4.08
C MET A 837 39.52 -33.52 -3.55
N GLU A 838 40.14 -32.37 -3.30
CA GLU A 838 41.51 -32.26 -2.79
C GLU A 838 41.57 -31.33 -1.57
N LEU A 839 42.36 -31.72 -0.58
CA LEU A 839 42.74 -30.88 0.57
C LEU A 839 44.25 -30.62 0.49
N ASN A 840 44.64 -29.36 0.34
CA ASN A 840 46.00 -28.89 0.14
C ASN A 840 46.71 -29.61 -1.03
N GLY A 841 45.97 -29.86 -2.11
CA GLY A 841 46.44 -30.59 -3.30
C GLY A 841 46.62 -32.10 -3.11
N VAL A 842 46.07 -32.66 -2.02
CA VAL A 842 46.06 -34.11 -1.76
C VAL A 842 44.62 -34.61 -1.92
N PRO A 843 44.37 -35.59 -2.81
CA PRO A 843 43.04 -36.18 -2.96
C PRO A 843 42.48 -36.74 -1.65
N LEU A 844 41.18 -36.49 -1.41
CA LEU A 844 40.46 -37.07 -0.28
C LEU A 844 40.28 -38.59 -0.47
N GLU A 845 40.49 -39.34 0.61
CA GLU A 845 40.19 -40.77 0.67
C GLU A 845 38.80 -40.98 1.27
N MET A 846 37.92 -41.71 0.59
CA MET A 846 36.50 -41.79 0.96
C MET A 846 36.25 -42.36 2.37
N ASP A 847 37.09 -43.29 2.83
CA ASP A 847 36.97 -43.92 4.15
C ASP A 847 37.75 -43.17 5.25
N GLN A 848 38.54 -42.15 4.90
CA GLN A 848 39.31 -41.37 5.85
C GLN A 848 38.41 -40.33 6.52
N THR A 849 38.61 -40.12 7.82
CA THR A 849 37.96 -39.05 8.59
C THR A 849 38.75 -37.75 8.47
N TYR A 850 38.03 -36.66 8.24
CA TYR A 850 38.52 -35.30 8.21
C TYR A 850 37.74 -34.47 9.23
N ARG A 851 38.38 -33.42 9.75
CA ARG A 851 37.69 -32.47 10.63
C ARG A 851 37.08 -31.34 9.80
N VAL A 852 35.75 -31.26 9.80
CA VAL A 852 34.98 -30.31 9.00
C VAL A 852 34.28 -29.31 9.91
N SER A 853 34.40 -28.03 9.60
CA SER A 853 33.60 -26.98 10.25
C SER A 853 32.56 -26.38 9.32
N THR A 854 31.50 -25.84 9.93
CA THR A 854 30.42 -25.13 9.26
C THR A 854 29.58 -24.38 10.31
N LEU A 855 28.47 -23.79 9.93
CA LEU A 855 27.50 -23.22 10.87
C LEU A 855 26.58 -24.31 11.43
N SER A 856 26.15 -24.14 12.69
CA SER A 856 25.19 -25.02 13.37
C SER A 856 23.94 -25.29 12.53
N PHE A 857 23.43 -24.30 11.81
CA PHE A 857 22.34 -24.46 10.82
C PHE A 857 22.59 -25.61 9.83
N LEU A 858 23.71 -25.57 9.10
CA LEU A 858 24.06 -26.62 8.13
C LEU A 858 24.36 -27.94 8.83
N GLN A 859 25.02 -27.91 9.99
CA GLN A 859 25.32 -29.12 10.75
C GLN A 859 24.07 -29.89 11.18
N GLU A 860 23.02 -29.17 11.56
CA GLU A 860 21.72 -29.72 11.94
C GLU A 860 20.88 -30.19 10.74
N GLY A 861 21.37 -29.95 9.50
CA GLY A 861 20.74 -30.39 8.26
C GLY A 861 19.92 -29.31 7.55
N GLY A 862 20.09 -28.04 7.91
CA GLY A 862 19.51 -26.89 7.21
C GLY A 862 19.84 -26.90 5.70
N ASP A 863 19.00 -26.22 4.90
CA ASP A 863 19.07 -26.20 3.43
C ASP A 863 18.99 -27.61 2.78
N ALA A 864 18.47 -28.58 3.53
CA ALA A 864 18.44 -30.01 3.20
C ALA A 864 19.84 -30.67 3.06
N PHE A 865 20.90 -30.09 3.62
CA PHE A 865 22.23 -30.71 3.67
C PHE A 865 22.33 -31.79 4.77
N THR A 866 21.44 -32.78 4.70
CA THR A 866 21.29 -33.83 5.71
C THR A 866 22.54 -34.69 5.90
N ALA A 867 23.48 -34.72 4.95
CA ALA A 867 24.73 -35.45 5.09
C ALA A 867 25.61 -34.90 6.22
N PHE A 868 25.48 -33.61 6.59
CA PHE A 868 26.17 -33.07 7.76
C PHE A 868 25.74 -33.73 9.08
N THR A 869 24.51 -34.24 9.16
CA THR A 869 23.99 -34.92 10.37
C THR A 869 24.68 -36.27 10.65
N ASN A 870 25.41 -36.82 9.68
CA ASN A 870 26.27 -37.99 9.88
C ASN A 870 27.53 -37.66 10.70
N GLY A 871 27.86 -36.37 10.80
CA GLY A 871 29.01 -35.88 11.54
C GLY A 871 29.02 -36.34 12.99
N THR A 872 30.20 -36.69 13.50
CA THR A 872 30.38 -37.10 14.89
C THR A 872 31.32 -36.15 15.63
N ASN A 873 31.47 -36.33 16.95
CA ASN A 873 32.38 -35.50 17.77
C ASN A 873 32.15 -33.99 17.61
N LEU A 874 30.88 -33.57 17.66
CA LEU A 874 30.47 -32.16 17.59
C LEU A 874 31.19 -31.33 18.67
N VAL A 875 31.86 -30.26 18.25
CA VAL A 875 32.46 -29.24 19.11
C VAL A 875 31.93 -27.89 18.67
N GLY A 876 31.36 -27.12 19.59
CA GLY A 876 30.90 -25.76 19.34
C GLY A 876 32.05 -24.75 19.38
N GLY A 877 31.93 -23.72 18.56
CA GLY A 877 32.85 -22.60 18.43
C GLY A 877 32.19 -21.26 18.80
N PRO A 878 32.82 -20.14 18.41
CA PRO A 878 32.23 -18.80 18.56
C PRO A 878 30.99 -18.62 17.68
N GLU A 879 30.24 -17.55 17.94
CA GLU A 879 29.17 -17.06 17.06
C GLU A 879 29.76 -16.45 15.77
N ASP A 880 29.01 -16.53 14.67
CA ASP A 880 29.47 -16.27 13.31
C ASP A 880 29.87 -14.82 13.07
N LEU A 881 29.07 -13.83 13.47
CA LEU A 881 29.42 -12.42 13.34
C LEU A 881 30.65 -12.07 14.17
N ALA A 882 30.70 -12.47 15.44
CA ALA A 882 31.83 -12.20 16.32
C ALA A 882 33.12 -12.81 15.77
N ASN A 883 33.03 -14.01 15.19
CA ASN A 883 34.16 -14.64 14.52
C ASN A 883 34.58 -13.90 13.25
N LEU A 884 33.63 -13.49 12.41
CA LEU A 884 33.90 -12.76 11.17
C LEU A 884 34.57 -11.40 11.45
N VAL A 885 34.05 -10.65 12.43
CA VAL A 885 34.64 -9.39 12.90
C VAL A 885 36.08 -9.61 13.40
N ALA A 886 36.31 -10.68 14.18
CA ALA A 886 37.65 -11.02 14.65
C ALA A 886 38.59 -11.42 13.49
N TYR A 887 38.06 -12.14 12.50
CA TYR A 887 38.80 -12.53 11.30
C TYR A 887 39.26 -11.31 10.49
N PHE A 888 38.36 -10.34 10.24
CA PHE A 888 38.69 -9.09 9.56
C PHE A 888 39.78 -8.29 10.30
N GLY A 889 39.73 -8.24 11.64
CA GLY A 889 40.76 -7.57 12.43
C GLY A 889 42.12 -8.28 12.40
N ALA A 890 42.13 -9.61 12.21
CA ALA A 890 43.33 -10.42 12.15
C ALA A 890 44.00 -10.45 10.77
N HIS A 891 43.26 -10.14 9.70
CA HIS A 891 43.71 -10.22 8.30
C HIS A 891 43.51 -8.87 7.60
N PRO A 892 44.48 -7.95 7.68
CA PRO A 892 44.40 -6.69 6.94
C PRO A 892 44.61 -6.90 5.44
N ASP A 893 44.14 -5.94 4.64
CA ASP A 893 44.29 -5.89 3.19
C ASP A 893 43.68 -7.11 2.48
N LEU A 894 42.46 -7.52 2.88
CA LEU A 894 41.76 -8.67 2.29
C LEU A 894 41.58 -8.52 0.77
N THR A 895 41.70 -9.64 0.08
CA THR A 895 41.47 -9.78 -1.37
C THR A 895 40.39 -10.80 -1.62
N ALA A 896 39.70 -10.70 -2.77
CA ALA A 896 38.69 -11.67 -3.14
C ALA A 896 39.31 -13.07 -3.30
N PRO A 897 38.79 -14.11 -2.61
CA PRO A 897 39.19 -15.48 -2.88
C PRO A 897 38.96 -15.84 -4.36
N GLY A 898 39.94 -16.48 -5.00
CA GLY A 898 39.75 -17.02 -6.34
C GLY A 898 38.89 -18.29 -6.33
N ASP A 899 38.46 -18.72 -7.52
CA ASP A 899 37.66 -19.95 -7.71
C ASP A 899 38.34 -21.18 -7.10
N ARG A 900 37.60 -21.92 -6.29
CA ARG A 900 38.01 -23.18 -5.65
C ARG A 900 37.22 -24.36 -6.20
N VAL A 901 36.14 -24.10 -6.95
CA VAL A 901 35.29 -25.10 -7.58
C VAL A 901 35.40 -25.00 -9.09
N ALA A 902 35.84 -26.09 -9.73
CA ALA A 902 35.89 -26.14 -11.18
C ALA A 902 34.55 -26.57 -11.77
N GLY A 903 33.91 -25.73 -12.59
CA GLY A 903 32.71 -26.10 -13.36
C GLY A 903 31.37 -25.84 -12.70
N LEU A 904 31.36 -25.15 -11.55
CA LEU A 904 30.16 -24.62 -10.90
C LEU A 904 29.84 -23.22 -11.42
#